data_AF-A0A078AC78-F1
#
_entry.id   AF-A0A078AC78-F1
#
_cell.length_a   1.000
_cell.length_b   1.000
_cell.length_c   1.000
_cell.angle_alpha   90.00
_cell.angle_beta   90.00
_cell.angle_gamma   90.00
#
_symmetry.space_group_name_H-M   'P 1'
#
loop_
_entity.id
_entity.type
_entity.pdbx_description
1 polymer ?
#
loop_
_entity_poly.entity_id
_entity_poly.type
_entity_poly.pdbx_seq_one_letter_code
_entity_poly.pdbx_strand_id
1 'polypeptide(L)'
;MSDTDSAQLRSTIESQKAQLDQLTQRISDMERSTQKLKEQNQKLENILPYLQVQADKIAAQSNSKIQYQNFIDGIQASNDETNSQLLQQDLDDRLVTANFGYYCEQKVRSEEPVYIMGEFNQWQPELMERVTDNIFAFETKVLPGYKYRFNFRIGENLRHDLIQDKEKDENEQDVNFKYILENSSDISNQDELIQIPLFVHPLLKQKREEQLKLILSQFTELQATIVQFESSELSNFEDLDESTQREKLNQALIRNRSLLAQLNLQKKVKGFAESCGQNQILQSSLEQIIIFEKESTILINLIQTLTRGKFAKSLEENPIYYYFCSYNVQNNEILLKRVFDNNGILLDESSQIEVNRKLISTETIVESYQILFGQEAKEFKQDMLNNEVHTFKLKYTTTVKYVHSWQEKELVPISSQPEVNFADYTFSAWSSGYPYSITNKIHGAVKSEAVRVDQLSKSNHVTVYTNEISSNVLNIIHINVEVANDQIILEFLYANQDQDIKDFQDFKSDENAKTAQYKIIIKDQRIFAILYSNGSGSVEQLQFFEFRISKGMLASVSTCCRLNYSQEEMFVQVENVPIGHLVSLDKNAIEELGQSKPQHELFGFCTDGYFLKDLKGYIDVNVISLDECNNFLENQDKIALPVCLITDPSWNAQSKYVQKMQIESWTQSSMAISRLY
;
A
#
# COMPACT_ATOMS: atom_id res chain seq x y z
N MET A 1 65.35 -1.68 35.64
CA MET A 1 63.88 -1.57 35.59
C MET A 1 63.32 -2.97 35.76
N SER A 2 62.37 -3.17 36.66
CA SER A 2 61.73 -4.48 36.81
C SER A 2 60.81 -4.72 35.62
N ASP A 3 60.57 -5.98 35.24
CA ASP A 3 59.63 -6.33 34.16
C ASP A 3 58.22 -5.76 34.41
N THR A 4 57.86 -5.60 35.69
CA THR A 4 56.65 -4.92 36.16
C THR A 4 56.60 -3.45 35.75
N ASP A 5 57.71 -2.71 35.88
CA ASP A 5 57.78 -1.30 35.49
C ASP A 5 57.63 -1.14 33.97
N SER A 6 58.22 -2.07 33.20
CA SER A 6 58.10 -2.07 31.73
C SER A 6 56.68 -2.42 31.27
N ALA A 7 55.97 -3.31 31.95
CA ALA A 7 54.60 -3.67 31.63
C ALA A 7 53.62 -2.53 31.94
N GLN A 8 53.78 -1.86 33.09
CA GLN A 8 52.99 -0.66 33.44
C GLN A 8 53.24 0.49 32.46
N LEU A 9 54.49 0.71 32.03
CA LEU A 9 54.80 1.75 31.05
C LEU A 9 54.12 1.46 29.70
N ARG A 10 54.13 0.21 29.22
CA ARG A 10 53.47 -0.18 27.97
C ARG A 10 51.96 -0.01 28.03
N SER A 11 51.33 -0.44 29.12
CA SER A 11 49.89 -0.25 29.33
C SER A 11 49.51 1.24 29.39
N THR A 12 50.35 2.07 30.00
CA THR A 12 50.15 3.52 30.04
C THR A 12 50.27 4.14 28.64
N ILE A 13 51.27 3.72 27.86
CA ILE A 13 51.47 4.19 26.47
C ILE A 13 50.29 3.78 25.58
N GLU A 14 49.78 2.54 25.70
CA GLU A 14 48.63 2.09 24.92
C GLU A 14 47.34 2.84 25.28
N SER A 15 47.12 3.09 26.58
CA SER A 15 46.00 3.91 27.06
C SER A 15 46.07 5.35 26.54
N GLN A 16 47.26 5.97 26.61
CA GLN A 16 47.49 7.31 26.07
C GLN A 16 47.31 7.36 24.55
N LYS A 17 47.74 6.31 23.83
CA LYS A 17 47.54 6.21 22.38
C LYS A 17 46.05 6.11 22.04
N ALA A 18 45.28 5.29 22.74
CA ALA A 18 43.83 5.18 22.54
C ALA A 18 43.10 6.51 22.83
N GLN A 19 43.52 7.24 23.87
CA GLN A 19 42.99 8.58 24.15
C GLN A 19 43.32 9.58 23.06
N LEU A 20 44.53 9.52 22.49
CA LEU A 20 44.98 10.39 21.41
C LEU A 20 44.24 10.11 20.10
N ASP A 21 43.97 8.83 19.80
CA ASP A 21 43.18 8.41 18.65
C ASP A 21 41.72 8.88 18.79
N GLN A 22 41.12 8.77 19.98
CA GLN A 22 39.78 9.30 20.26
C GLN A 22 39.70 10.83 20.12
N LEU A 23 40.72 11.56 20.60
CA LEU A 23 40.79 13.02 20.45
C LEU A 23 40.95 13.42 18.98
N THR A 24 41.77 12.70 18.23
CA THR A 24 41.99 12.95 16.80
C THR A 24 40.70 12.73 16.01
N GLN A 25 39.95 11.67 16.31
CA GLN A 25 38.65 11.41 15.70
C GLN A 25 37.65 12.54 16.02
N ARG A 26 37.57 12.97 17.29
CA ARG A 26 36.68 14.07 17.70
C ARG A 26 37.03 15.40 17.03
N ILE A 27 38.31 15.69 16.83
CA ILE A 27 38.75 16.90 16.10
C ILE A 27 38.31 16.82 14.64
N SER A 28 38.54 15.70 13.96
CA SER A 28 38.09 15.47 12.58
C SER A 28 36.57 15.63 12.44
N ASP A 29 35.79 15.09 13.39
CA ASP A 29 34.33 15.21 13.38
C ASP A 29 33.87 16.67 13.62
N MET A 30 34.55 17.40 14.51
CA MET A 30 34.33 18.85 14.73
C MET A 30 34.67 19.68 13.49
N GLU A 31 35.77 19.37 12.80
CA GLU A 31 36.17 20.07 11.57
C GLU A 31 35.14 19.87 10.46
N ARG A 32 34.65 18.62 10.27
CA ARG A 32 33.56 18.34 9.33
C ARG A 32 32.27 19.08 9.69
N SER A 33 31.91 19.11 10.98
CA SER A 33 30.73 19.84 11.45
C SER A 33 30.87 21.36 11.23
N THR A 34 32.04 21.92 11.53
CA THR A 34 32.35 23.34 11.33
C THR A 34 32.32 23.70 9.84
N GLN A 35 32.83 22.82 8.97
CA GLN A 35 32.78 23.01 7.53
C GLN A 35 31.34 23.00 7.00
N LYS A 36 30.50 22.05 7.46
CA LYS A 36 29.07 22.03 7.14
C LYS A 36 28.35 23.31 7.59
N LEU A 37 28.65 23.80 8.80
CA LEU A 37 28.07 25.04 9.32
C LEU A 37 28.52 26.27 8.51
N LYS A 38 29.79 26.32 8.08
CA LYS A 38 30.28 27.38 7.17
C LYS A 38 29.55 27.35 5.83
N GLU A 39 29.36 26.18 5.24
CA GLU A 39 28.62 26.02 3.98
C GLU A 39 27.15 26.42 4.14
N GLN A 40 26.51 26.07 5.27
CA GLN A 40 25.15 26.51 5.59
C GLN A 40 25.06 28.03 5.79
N ASN A 41 26.00 28.63 6.52
CA ASN A 41 26.04 30.08 6.70
C ASN A 41 26.26 30.81 5.37
N GLN A 42 27.13 30.30 4.50
CA GLN A 42 27.35 30.89 3.19
C GLN A 42 26.10 30.79 2.30
N LYS A 43 25.36 29.67 2.38
CA LYS A 43 24.04 29.54 1.73
C LYS A 43 23.04 30.55 2.27
N LEU A 44 22.98 30.75 3.58
CA LEU A 44 22.08 31.73 4.21
C LEU A 44 22.45 33.17 3.85
N GLU A 45 23.74 33.51 3.82
CA GLU A 45 24.25 34.82 3.38
C GLU A 45 23.91 35.10 1.91
N ASN A 46 23.91 34.07 1.05
CA ASN A 46 23.49 34.22 -0.34
C ASN A 46 21.95 34.39 -0.50
N ILE A 47 21.16 33.86 0.44
CA ILE A 47 19.69 33.95 0.43
C ILE A 47 19.20 35.26 1.06
N LEU A 48 19.95 35.83 2.01
CA LEU A 48 19.61 37.05 2.75
C LEU A 48 19.26 38.25 1.84
N PRO A 49 20.04 38.59 0.80
CA PRO A 49 19.71 39.68 -0.12
C PRO A 49 18.39 39.45 -0.86
N TYR A 50 18.11 38.20 -1.26
CA TYR A 50 16.85 37.84 -1.90
C TYR A 50 15.66 38.01 -0.93
N LEU A 51 15.80 37.56 0.32
CA LEU A 51 14.79 37.75 1.35
C LEU A 51 14.60 39.24 1.73
N GLN A 52 15.67 40.04 1.72
CA GLN A 52 15.61 41.48 1.96
C GLN A 52 14.81 42.18 0.85
N VAL A 53 15.09 41.87 -0.42
CA VAL A 53 14.34 42.39 -1.58
C VAL A 53 12.88 41.94 -1.55
N GLN A 54 12.61 40.69 -1.14
CA GLN A 54 11.25 40.19 -0.92
C GLN A 54 10.54 40.95 0.22
N ALA A 55 11.22 41.20 1.35
CA ALA A 55 10.67 41.95 2.46
C ALA A 55 10.36 43.42 2.09
N ASP A 56 11.23 44.07 1.32
CA ASP A 56 11.03 45.43 0.83
C ASP A 56 9.87 45.49 -0.18
N LYS A 57 9.73 44.48 -1.05
CA LYS A 57 8.57 44.32 -1.95
C LYS A 57 7.27 44.10 -1.16
N ILE A 58 7.27 43.25 -0.13
CA ILE A 58 6.12 43.02 0.76
C ILE A 58 5.77 44.30 1.52
N ALA A 59 6.76 45.09 1.96
CA ALA A 59 6.53 46.38 2.62
C ALA A 59 5.89 47.41 1.68
N ALA A 60 6.32 47.46 0.42
CA ALA A 60 5.71 48.31 -0.61
C ALA A 60 4.26 47.90 -0.94
N GLN A 61 4.01 46.60 -1.09
CA GLN A 61 2.66 46.05 -1.28
C GLN A 61 1.77 46.28 -0.06
N SER A 62 2.30 46.11 1.15
CA SER A 62 1.61 46.39 2.42
C SER A 62 1.24 47.86 2.54
N ASN A 63 2.10 48.78 2.11
CA ASN A 63 1.77 50.22 2.08
C ASN A 63 0.63 50.53 1.11
N SER A 64 0.55 49.88 -0.06
CA SER A 64 -0.60 50.02 -0.98
C SER A 64 -1.89 49.42 -0.37
N LYS A 65 -1.78 48.30 0.33
CA LYS A 65 -2.89 47.62 1.03
C LYS A 65 -3.40 48.45 2.22
N ILE A 66 -2.51 49.08 2.98
CA ILE A 66 -2.83 49.99 4.09
C ILE A 66 -3.49 51.27 3.57
N GLN A 67 -3.00 51.85 2.46
CA GLN A 67 -3.66 52.98 1.83
C GLN A 67 -5.09 52.65 1.38
N TYR A 68 -5.32 51.43 0.88
CA TYR A 68 -6.64 51.00 0.43
C TYR A 68 -7.57 50.60 1.59
N GLN A 69 -7.06 49.94 2.63
CA GLN A 69 -7.84 49.62 3.83
C GLN A 69 -8.26 50.91 4.56
N ASN A 70 -7.35 51.88 4.70
CA ASN A 70 -7.68 53.21 5.25
C ASN A 70 -8.70 53.97 4.38
N PHE A 71 -8.67 53.77 3.06
CA PHE A 71 -9.65 54.35 2.13
C PHE A 71 -11.05 53.72 2.29
N ILE A 72 -11.13 52.39 2.38
CA ILE A 72 -12.38 51.66 2.62
C ILE A 72 -12.94 51.95 4.02
N ASP A 73 -12.09 51.97 5.04
CA ASP A 73 -12.48 52.33 6.41
C ASP A 73 -12.98 53.79 6.47
N GLY A 74 -12.42 54.67 5.63
CA GLY A 74 -12.91 56.04 5.41
C GLY A 74 -14.29 56.11 4.75
N ILE A 75 -14.59 55.24 3.78
CA ILE A 75 -15.93 55.11 3.17
C ILE A 75 -16.95 54.59 4.20
N GLN A 76 -16.57 53.63 5.04
CA GLN A 76 -17.47 53.05 6.06
C GLN A 76 -17.69 53.97 7.27
N ALA A 77 -16.72 54.84 7.60
CA ALA A 77 -16.84 55.81 8.68
C ALA A 77 -17.54 57.13 8.26
N SER A 78 -17.67 57.39 6.96
CA SER A 78 -18.31 58.58 6.42
C SER A 78 -19.84 58.45 6.37
N ASN A 79 -20.54 59.12 7.29
CA ASN A 79 -22.00 59.29 7.22
C ASN A 79 -22.44 60.41 6.24
N ASP A 80 -21.50 61.05 5.52
CA ASP A 80 -21.77 62.15 4.60
C ASP A 80 -21.85 61.66 3.14
N GLU A 81 -23.03 61.79 2.52
CA GLU A 81 -23.31 61.38 1.13
C GLU A 81 -22.37 62.05 0.10
N THR A 82 -21.84 63.23 0.40
CA THR A 82 -20.98 64.00 -0.50
C THR A 82 -19.54 63.47 -0.56
N ASN A 83 -19.02 62.93 0.55
CA ASN A 83 -17.71 62.27 0.59
C ASN A 83 -17.76 60.89 -0.08
N SER A 84 -18.87 60.17 0.09
CA SER A 84 -19.08 58.88 -0.58
C SER A 84 -19.08 59.01 -2.11
N GLN A 85 -19.67 60.06 -2.68
CA GLN A 85 -19.67 60.28 -4.13
C GLN A 85 -18.28 60.60 -4.71
N LEU A 86 -17.47 61.42 -4.02
CA LEU A 86 -16.09 61.73 -4.43
C LEU A 86 -15.17 60.50 -4.34
N LEU A 87 -15.34 59.67 -3.31
CA LEU A 87 -14.59 58.43 -3.13
C LEU A 87 -15.03 57.34 -4.14
N GLN A 88 -16.30 57.31 -4.54
CA GLN A 88 -16.81 56.42 -5.59
C GLN A 88 -16.19 56.76 -6.96
N GLN A 89 -16.05 58.06 -7.24
CA GLN A 89 -15.47 58.57 -8.47
C GLN A 89 -13.97 58.23 -8.58
N ASP A 90 -13.24 58.35 -7.47
CA ASP A 90 -11.81 57.98 -7.38
C ASP A 90 -11.59 56.45 -7.46
N LEU A 91 -12.60 55.66 -7.08
CA LEU A 91 -12.60 54.20 -7.25
C LEU A 91 -12.84 53.82 -8.72
N ASP A 92 -13.83 54.44 -9.36
CA ASP A 92 -14.18 54.23 -10.77
C ASP A 92 -13.02 54.58 -11.72
N ASP A 93 -12.23 55.59 -11.37
CA ASP A 93 -11.02 56.01 -12.12
C ASP A 93 -9.86 54.99 -12.01
N ARG A 94 -9.91 54.09 -11.01
CA ARG A 94 -8.87 53.05 -10.77
C ARG A 94 -9.27 51.65 -11.27
N LEU A 95 -10.50 51.47 -11.74
CA LEU A 95 -10.96 50.18 -12.27
C LEU A 95 -10.41 49.94 -13.68
N VAL A 96 -9.97 48.71 -13.93
CA VAL A 96 -9.58 48.24 -15.26
C VAL A 96 -10.62 47.28 -15.82
N THR A 97 -10.79 47.28 -17.14
CA THR A 97 -11.63 46.29 -17.83
C THR A 97 -10.99 44.91 -17.75
N ALA A 98 -11.75 43.93 -17.27
CA ALA A 98 -11.36 42.53 -17.18
C ALA A 98 -12.37 41.64 -17.91
N ASN A 99 -11.83 40.72 -18.72
CA ASN A 99 -12.61 39.73 -19.45
C ASN A 99 -12.49 38.35 -18.80
N PHE A 100 -13.61 37.70 -18.55
CA PHE A 100 -13.71 36.34 -18.04
C PHE A 100 -14.35 35.47 -19.12
N GLY A 101 -13.66 34.42 -19.53
CA GLY A 101 -14.17 33.46 -20.50
C GLY A 101 -14.66 32.21 -19.80
N TYR A 102 -15.57 31.47 -20.42
CA TYR A 102 -15.91 30.10 -20.03
C TYR A 102 -15.97 29.23 -21.27
N TYR A 103 -15.22 28.14 -21.24
CA TYR A 103 -15.29 27.08 -22.25
C TYR A 103 -15.96 25.83 -21.67
N CYS A 104 -16.98 25.33 -22.36
CA CYS A 104 -17.64 24.07 -22.03
C CYS A 104 -17.38 23.04 -23.13
N GLU A 105 -16.85 21.86 -22.77
CA GLU A 105 -16.62 20.78 -23.73
C GLU A 105 -17.91 20.31 -24.42
N GLN A 106 -19.02 20.33 -23.67
CA GLN A 106 -20.33 19.94 -24.18
C GLN A 106 -21.12 21.16 -24.62
N LYS A 107 -21.83 20.99 -25.74
CA LYS A 107 -22.71 22.03 -26.30
C LYS A 107 -23.81 22.39 -25.32
N VAL A 108 -23.82 23.65 -24.87
CA VAL A 108 -24.88 24.19 -24.01
C VAL A 108 -26.07 24.56 -24.89
N ARG A 109 -27.28 24.14 -24.52
CA ARG A 109 -28.49 24.41 -25.33
C ARG A 109 -28.71 25.91 -25.48
N SER A 110 -29.26 26.34 -26.61
CA SER A 110 -29.38 27.77 -26.96
C SER A 110 -30.25 28.55 -25.98
N GLU A 111 -31.22 27.88 -25.37
CA GLU A 111 -32.15 28.41 -24.35
C GLU A 111 -31.59 28.38 -22.91
N GLU A 112 -30.45 27.73 -22.68
CA GLU A 112 -29.89 27.57 -21.34
C GLU A 112 -28.94 28.74 -21.02
N PRO A 113 -29.26 29.56 -19.98
CA PRO A 113 -28.40 30.67 -19.59
C PRO A 113 -27.16 30.17 -18.84
N VAL A 114 -26.02 30.81 -19.13
CA VAL A 114 -24.76 30.59 -18.41
C VAL A 114 -24.46 31.83 -17.58
N TYR A 115 -24.23 31.64 -16.29
CA TYR A 115 -23.91 32.71 -15.37
C TYR A 115 -22.47 32.60 -14.88
N ILE A 116 -21.86 33.73 -14.55
CA ILE A 116 -20.63 33.83 -13.79
C ILE A 116 -20.92 34.37 -12.39
N MET A 117 -20.19 33.85 -11.41
CA MET A 117 -20.26 34.25 -10.01
C MET A 117 -18.83 34.36 -9.50
N GLY A 118 -18.46 35.45 -8.85
CA GLY A 118 -17.10 35.61 -8.32
C GLY A 118 -16.95 36.73 -7.31
N GLU A 119 -15.71 36.94 -6.87
CA GLU A 119 -15.40 37.97 -5.86
C GLU A 119 -15.80 39.39 -6.32
N PHE A 120 -15.74 39.64 -7.64
CA PHE A 120 -16.07 40.94 -8.23
C PHE A 120 -17.57 41.28 -8.21
N ASN A 121 -18.46 40.28 -8.13
CA ASN A 121 -19.92 40.49 -8.08
C ASN A 121 -20.55 39.85 -6.84
N GLN A 122 -19.78 39.71 -5.76
CA GLN A 122 -20.24 39.19 -4.47
C GLN A 122 -20.83 37.77 -4.56
N TRP A 123 -20.33 36.96 -5.48
CA TRP A 123 -20.86 35.64 -5.80
C TRP A 123 -22.35 35.66 -6.16
N GLN A 124 -22.85 36.75 -6.75
CA GLN A 124 -24.19 36.81 -7.33
C GLN A 124 -24.13 36.35 -8.80
N PRO A 125 -25.14 35.61 -9.28
CA PRO A 125 -25.16 35.12 -10.65
C PRO A 125 -25.37 36.28 -11.63
N GLU A 126 -24.45 36.40 -12.59
CA GLU A 126 -24.49 37.42 -13.63
C GLU A 126 -24.41 36.76 -15.01
N LEU A 127 -25.27 37.20 -15.94
CA LEU A 127 -25.43 36.52 -17.22
C LEU A 127 -24.19 36.75 -18.11
N MET A 128 -23.63 35.68 -18.65
CA MET A 128 -22.55 35.75 -19.62
C MET A 128 -23.09 35.91 -21.05
N GLU A 129 -22.35 36.64 -21.88
CA GLU A 129 -22.61 36.72 -23.31
C GLU A 129 -22.20 35.42 -24.01
N ARG A 130 -23.13 34.84 -24.78
CA ARG A 130 -22.87 33.65 -25.59
C ARG A 130 -22.16 34.05 -26.89
N VAL A 131 -20.88 33.68 -27.02
CA VAL A 131 -20.08 33.90 -28.24
C VAL A 131 -20.30 32.76 -29.23
N THR A 132 -20.31 31.52 -28.75
CA THR A 132 -20.66 30.31 -29.51
C THR A 132 -21.45 29.36 -28.61
N ASP A 133 -21.87 28.19 -29.11
CA ASP A 133 -22.58 27.22 -28.27
C ASP A 133 -21.73 26.64 -27.11
N ASN A 134 -20.41 26.83 -27.14
CA ASN A 134 -19.45 26.30 -26.16
C ASN A 134 -18.60 27.40 -25.48
N ILE A 135 -18.68 28.66 -25.94
CA ILE A 135 -17.83 29.75 -25.46
C ILE A 135 -18.70 30.91 -25.00
N PHE A 136 -18.45 31.34 -23.76
CA PHE A 136 -19.16 32.43 -23.12
C PHE A 136 -18.15 33.46 -22.61
N ALA A 137 -18.52 34.74 -22.67
CA ALA A 137 -17.67 35.84 -22.24
C ALA A 137 -18.42 36.74 -21.26
N PHE A 138 -17.68 37.31 -20.33
CA PHE A 138 -18.18 38.30 -19.39
C PHE A 138 -17.13 39.39 -19.22
N GLU A 139 -17.52 40.63 -19.53
CA GLU A 139 -16.68 41.81 -19.37
C GLU A 139 -17.17 42.61 -18.15
N THR A 140 -16.26 42.94 -17.25
CA THR A 140 -16.56 43.77 -16.08
C THR A 140 -15.38 44.66 -15.71
N LYS A 141 -15.61 45.60 -14.81
CA LYS A 141 -14.59 46.51 -14.29
C LYS A 141 -14.16 46.05 -12.90
N VAL A 142 -12.87 45.82 -12.71
CA VAL A 142 -12.31 45.32 -11.44
C VAL A 142 -11.02 46.04 -11.10
N LEU A 143 -10.56 45.91 -9.86
CA LEU A 143 -9.33 46.55 -9.42
C LEU A 143 -8.13 45.72 -9.87
N PRO A 144 -7.10 46.36 -10.43
CA PRO A 144 -5.84 45.68 -10.69
C PRO A 144 -5.05 45.48 -9.39
N GLY A 145 -4.06 44.58 -9.42
CA GLY A 145 -3.23 44.21 -8.28
C GLY A 145 -3.81 43.10 -7.39
N TYR A 146 -4.85 42.40 -7.85
CA TYR A 146 -5.52 41.36 -7.08
C TYR A 146 -5.76 40.07 -7.87
N LYS A 147 -5.86 38.96 -7.13
CA LYS A 147 -6.40 37.69 -7.59
C LYS A 147 -7.92 37.68 -7.40
N TYR A 148 -8.68 37.31 -8.42
CA TYR A 148 -10.13 37.16 -8.34
C TYR A 148 -10.52 35.70 -8.52
N ARG A 149 -11.26 35.15 -7.57
CA ARG A 149 -11.89 33.81 -7.68
C ARG A 149 -13.27 33.94 -8.30
N PHE A 150 -13.64 32.97 -9.13
CA PHE A 150 -14.94 32.90 -9.78
C PHE A 150 -15.29 31.46 -10.18
N ASN A 151 -16.57 31.24 -10.45
CA ASN A 151 -17.13 29.98 -10.91
C ASN A 151 -18.28 30.27 -11.88
N PHE A 152 -18.71 29.24 -12.61
CA PHE A 152 -19.77 29.32 -13.58
C PHE A 152 -20.99 28.53 -13.14
N ARG A 153 -22.18 28.93 -13.58
CA ARG A 153 -23.42 28.23 -13.29
C ARG A 153 -24.23 28.03 -14.56
N ILE A 154 -24.58 26.76 -14.82
CA ILE A 154 -25.44 26.33 -15.94
C ILE A 154 -26.64 25.59 -15.33
N GLY A 155 -27.82 26.21 -15.41
CA GLY A 155 -28.98 25.77 -14.64
C GLY A 155 -28.71 25.85 -13.13
N GLU A 156 -28.90 24.74 -12.42
CA GLU A 156 -28.60 24.61 -10.98
C GLU A 156 -27.17 24.11 -10.68
N ASN A 157 -26.38 23.80 -11.72
CA ASN A 157 -25.06 23.19 -11.54
C ASN A 157 -23.95 24.24 -11.55
N LEU A 158 -23.17 24.28 -10.47
CA LEU A 158 -21.87 24.96 -10.44
C LEU A 158 -20.83 24.19 -11.27
N ARG A 159 -20.03 24.92 -12.02
CA ARG A 159 -19.00 24.42 -12.95
C ARG A 159 -17.80 25.35 -12.91
N HIS A 160 -16.60 24.78 -12.89
CA HIS A 160 -15.37 25.50 -13.21
C HIS A 160 -14.88 25.08 -14.59
N ASP A 161 -14.14 25.96 -15.26
CA ASP A 161 -13.44 25.67 -16.50
C ASP A 161 -12.18 24.84 -16.20
N LEU A 162 -12.03 23.70 -16.88
CA LEU A 162 -10.90 22.78 -16.69
C LEU A 162 -9.59 23.29 -17.33
N ILE A 163 -9.68 24.26 -18.25
CA ILE A 163 -8.53 24.81 -18.99
C ILE A 163 -7.94 26.03 -18.26
N GLN A 164 -8.73 26.67 -17.39
CA GLN A 164 -8.28 27.83 -16.62
C GLN A 164 -7.61 27.41 -15.32
N ASP A 165 -6.76 28.29 -14.80
CA ASP A 165 -6.18 28.12 -13.47
C ASP A 165 -7.27 27.95 -12.42
N LYS A 166 -7.03 27.07 -11.45
CA LYS A 166 -8.00 26.69 -10.43
C LYS A 166 -7.36 26.54 -9.05
N GLU A 167 -8.16 26.82 -8.04
CA GLU A 167 -7.79 26.62 -6.64
C GLU A 167 -9.01 26.17 -5.83
N LYS A 168 -8.78 25.85 -4.55
CA LYS A 168 -9.84 25.56 -3.59
C LYS A 168 -10.26 26.84 -2.89
N ASP A 169 -11.56 27.10 -2.83
CA ASP A 169 -12.09 28.19 -2.01
C ASP A 169 -12.10 27.83 -0.51
N GLU A 170 -12.62 28.73 0.33
CA GLU A 170 -12.73 28.53 1.78
C GLU A 170 -13.65 27.36 2.19
N ASN A 171 -14.43 26.82 1.25
CA ASN A 171 -15.33 25.68 1.43
C ASN A 171 -14.80 24.40 0.72
N GLU A 172 -13.55 24.41 0.25
CA GLU A 172 -12.93 23.34 -0.55
C GLU A 172 -13.63 23.05 -1.90
N GLN A 173 -14.36 24.03 -2.43
CA GLN A 173 -14.91 23.97 -3.78
C GLN A 173 -13.85 24.37 -4.81
N ASP A 174 -13.81 23.65 -5.93
CA ASP A 174 -12.97 24.05 -7.05
C ASP A 174 -13.55 25.31 -7.71
N VAL A 175 -12.74 26.35 -7.75
CA VAL A 175 -13.04 27.64 -8.38
C VAL A 175 -11.93 28.00 -9.33
N ASN A 176 -12.25 28.72 -10.41
CA ASN A 176 -11.23 29.35 -11.23
C ASN A 176 -10.71 30.61 -10.55
N PHE A 177 -9.50 31.02 -10.92
CA PHE A 177 -8.98 32.32 -10.51
C PHE A 177 -8.28 33.04 -11.66
N LYS A 178 -8.20 34.37 -11.55
CA LYS A 178 -7.50 35.24 -12.50
C LYS A 178 -6.81 36.38 -11.77
N TYR A 179 -5.55 36.61 -12.08
CA TYR A 179 -4.83 37.82 -11.65
C TYR A 179 -5.16 38.98 -12.58
N ILE A 180 -5.49 40.13 -12.00
CA ILE A 180 -5.71 41.38 -12.74
C ILE A 180 -4.56 42.32 -12.39
N LEU A 181 -3.87 42.85 -13.40
CA LEU A 181 -2.65 43.65 -13.24
C LEU A 181 -2.79 44.98 -14.00
N GLU A 182 -2.18 46.05 -13.49
CA GLU A 182 -2.22 47.38 -14.13
C GLU A 182 -1.50 47.38 -15.49
N ASN A 183 -0.39 46.65 -15.61
CA ASN A 183 0.39 46.50 -16.84
C ASN A 183 0.78 45.02 -17.03
N SER A 184 0.24 44.36 -18.06
CA SER A 184 0.45 42.92 -18.31
C SER A 184 1.82 42.56 -18.88
N SER A 185 2.68 43.54 -19.18
CA SER A 185 3.94 43.35 -19.92
C SER A 185 5.18 43.01 -19.06
N ASP A 186 5.11 43.09 -17.72
CA ASP A 186 6.32 43.09 -16.87
C ASP A 186 6.55 41.82 -16.02
N ILE A 187 5.68 40.80 -16.07
CA ILE A 187 5.86 39.58 -15.27
C ILE A 187 6.44 38.46 -16.13
N SER A 188 7.74 38.20 -15.96
CA SER A 188 8.46 37.12 -16.63
C SER A 188 8.55 35.82 -15.81
N ASN A 189 8.15 35.84 -14.52
CA ASN A 189 8.26 34.70 -13.60
C ASN A 189 6.91 34.37 -12.93
N GLN A 190 6.50 33.10 -12.98
CA GLN A 190 5.28 32.61 -12.32
C GLN A 190 5.34 32.73 -10.78
N ASP A 191 6.53 32.69 -10.18
CA ASP A 191 6.71 32.80 -8.72
C ASP A 191 6.31 34.17 -8.16
N GLU A 192 6.31 35.24 -8.97
CA GLU A 192 5.88 36.58 -8.53
C GLU A 192 4.34 36.71 -8.45
N LEU A 193 3.58 35.85 -9.14
CA LEU A 193 2.11 35.84 -9.11
C LEU A 193 1.56 35.25 -7.79
N ILE A 194 2.33 34.38 -7.12
CA ILE A 194 1.91 33.66 -5.90
C ILE A 194 1.68 34.62 -4.71
N GLN A 195 2.24 35.83 -4.73
CA GLN A 195 2.12 36.81 -3.64
C GLN A 195 0.99 37.84 -3.84
N ILE A 196 0.27 37.80 -4.96
CA ILE A 196 -0.81 38.76 -5.22
C ILE A 196 -2.00 38.45 -4.29
N PRO A 197 -2.50 39.43 -3.51
CA PRO A 197 -3.59 39.19 -2.57
C PRO A 197 -4.89 38.85 -3.30
N LEU A 198 -5.67 37.97 -2.67
CA LEU A 198 -7.05 37.71 -3.07
C LEU A 198 -7.90 38.97 -2.85
N PHE A 199 -8.64 39.39 -3.88
CA PHE A 199 -9.69 40.37 -3.71
C PHE A 199 -10.89 39.73 -3.03
N VAL A 200 -11.39 40.38 -1.99
CA VAL A 200 -12.64 40.02 -1.32
C VAL A 200 -13.45 41.28 -1.13
N HIS A 201 -14.67 41.29 -1.66
CA HIS A 201 -15.58 42.41 -1.49
C HIS A 201 -15.83 42.69 0.01
N PRO A 202 -15.85 43.95 0.49
CA PRO A 202 -15.98 44.27 1.92
C PRO A 202 -17.18 43.61 2.62
N LEU A 203 -18.34 43.58 1.95
CA LEU A 203 -19.53 42.90 2.47
C LEU A 203 -19.35 41.38 2.63
N LEU A 204 -18.61 40.74 1.71
CA LEU A 204 -18.24 39.33 1.84
C LEU A 204 -17.21 39.12 2.94
N LYS A 205 -16.26 40.05 3.07
CA LYS A 205 -15.22 40.01 4.12
C LYS A 205 -15.86 39.94 5.49
N GLN A 206 -16.82 40.82 5.79
CA GLN A 206 -17.52 40.81 7.09
C GLN A 206 -18.24 39.48 7.36
N LYS A 207 -18.96 38.96 6.36
CA LYS A 207 -19.65 37.67 6.46
C LYS A 207 -18.68 36.51 6.70
N ARG A 208 -17.53 36.52 6.01
CA ARG A 208 -16.45 35.53 6.17
C ARG A 208 -15.75 35.66 7.53
N GLU A 209 -15.61 36.86 8.08
CA GLU A 209 -15.07 37.07 9.43
C GLU A 209 -16.00 36.52 10.52
N GLU A 210 -17.32 36.66 10.36
CA GLU A 210 -18.31 36.03 11.25
C GLU A 210 -18.26 34.51 11.17
N GLN A 211 -18.15 33.95 9.96
CA GLN A 211 -17.96 32.51 9.76
C GLN A 211 -16.64 32.01 10.35
N LEU A 212 -15.55 32.78 10.19
CA LEU A 212 -14.26 32.46 10.79
C LEU A 212 -14.36 32.38 12.31
N LYS A 213 -15.05 33.32 12.96
CA LYS A 213 -15.28 33.28 14.42
C LYS A 213 -16.04 32.03 14.84
N LEU A 214 -17.07 31.64 14.08
CA LEU A 214 -17.83 30.40 14.33
C LEU A 214 -16.95 29.15 14.17
N ILE A 215 -16.13 29.08 13.13
CA ILE A 215 -15.23 27.95 12.89
C ILE A 215 -14.17 27.87 13.99
N LEU A 216 -13.63 29.01 14.44
CA LEU A 216 -12.68 29.06 15.55
C LEU A 216 -13.31 28.59 16.87
N SER A 217 -14.59 28.90 17.12
CA SER A 217 -15.28 28.37 18.31
C SER A 217 -15.47 26.84 18.23
N GLN A 218 -15.91 26.33 17.06
CA GLN A 218 -16.02 24.89 16.81
C GLN A 218 -14.67 24.18 16.98
N PHE A 219 -13.59 24.79 16.49
CA PHE A 219 -12.25 24.25 16.63
C PHE A 219 -11.81 24.19 18.10
N THR A 220 -12.12 25.24 18.89
CA THR A 220 -11.81 25.30 20.32
C THR A 220 -12.57 24.23 21.12
N GLU A 221 -13.86 24.03 20.82
CA GLU A 221 -14.67 22.96 21.42
C GLU A 221 -14.08 21.57 21.11
N LEU A 222 -13.66 21.37 19.86
CA LEU A 222 -13.08 20.10 19.42
C LEU A 222 -11.69 19.86 20.05
N GLN A 223 -10.92 20.91 20.34
CA GLN A 223 -9.69 20.81 21.11
C GLN A 223 -9.90 20.46 22.58
N ALA A 224 -11.05 20.82 23.17
CA ALA A 224 -11.36 20.52 24.57
C ALA A 224 -11.69 19.04 24.83
N THR A 225 -11.91 18.25 23.77
CA THR A 225 -12.39 16.85 23.85
C THR A 225 -11.28 15.82 23.56
N ILE A 226 -10.00 16.23 23.61
CA ILE A 226 -8.87 15.42 23.11
C ILE A 226 -8.46 14.31 24.08
N VAL A 227 -8.36 13.09 23.56
CA VAL A 227 -7.54 12.01 24.13
C VAL A 227 -6.08 12.27 23.76
N GLN A 228 -5.20 12.49 24.73
CA GLN A 228 -3.76 12.61 24.47
C GLN A 228 -3.21 11.24 24.06
N PHE A 229 -2.37 11.22 23.01
CA PHE A 229 -1.65 10.03 22.57
C PHE A 229 -0.14 10.32 22.61
N GLU A 230 0.60 9.63 23.49
CA GLU A 230 2.05 9.76 23.57
C GLU A 230 2.72 8.77 22.59
N SER A 231 3.34 9.32 21.54
CA SER A 231 3.99 8.54 20.47
C SER A 231 5.34 7.92 20.88
N SER A 232 5.89 8.28 22.04
CA SER A 232 7.22 7.89 22.49
C SER A 232 7.37 6.43 22.93
N GLU A 233 6.27 5.66 23.03
CA GLU A 233 6.29 4.26 23.49
C GLU A 233 6.22 3.21 22.36
N LEU A 234 6.40 3.62 21.11
CA LEU A 234 6.09 2.76 19.95
C LEU A 234 7.22 1.84 19.49
N SER A 235 8.45 1.99 20.02
CA SER A 235 9.59 1.23 19.52
C SER A 235 9.54 -0.28 19.83
N ASN A 236 8.73 -0.70 20.80
CA ASN A 236 8.63 -2.12 21.24
C ASN A 236 7.16 -2.60 21.31
N PHE A 237 6.30 -2.20 20.35
CA PHE A 237 4.87 -2.52 20.41
C PHE A 237 4.58 -4.03 20.41
N GLU A 238 5.35 -4.83 19.66
CA GLU A 238 5.13 -6.27 19.56
C GLU A 238 5.34 -7.01 20.90
N ASP A 239 6.10 -6.42 21.82
CA ASP A 239 6.38 -6.95 23.15
C ASP A 239 5.30 -6.58 24.19
N LEU A 240 4.34 -5.72 23.82
CA LEU A 240 3.24 -5.33 24.71
C LEU A 240 2.22 -6.47 24.86
N ASP A 241 1.59 -6.55 26.02
CA ASP A 241 0.51 -7.51 26.24
C ASP A 241 -0.73 -7.16 25.40
N GLU A 242 -1.55 -8.18 25.10
CA GLU A 242 -2.70 -8.04 24.19
C GLU A 242 -3.72 -6.99 24.63
N SER A 243 -3.88 -6.78 25.94
CA SER A 243 -4.83 -5.80 26.45
C SER A 243 -4.35 -4.37 26.17
N THR A 244 -3.05 -4.13 26.38
CA THR A 244 -2.37 -2.88 26.03
C THR A 244 -2.35 -2.66 24.52
N GLN A 245 -2.10 -3.70 23.72
CA GLN A 245 -2.12 -3.60 22.25
C GLN A 245 -3.49 -3.16 21.74
N ARG A 246 -4.56 -3.74 22.28
CA ARG A 246 -5.95 -3.40 21.94
C ARG A 246 -6.28 -1.97 22.38
N GLU A 247 -5.90 -1.58 23.59
CA GLU A 247 -6.13 -0.24 24.10
C GLU A 247 -5.42 0.81 23.22
N LYS A 248 -4.14 0.59 22.89
CA LYS A 248 -3.37 1.48 22.03
C LYS A 248 -3.95 1.60 20.62
N LEU A 249 -4.43 0.50 20.03
CA LEU A 249 -5.13 0.55 18.75
C LEU A 249 -6.39 1.41 18.84
N ASN A 250 -7.21 1.21 19.87
CA ASN A 250 -8.43 1.99 20.07
C ASN A 250 -8.13 3.48 20.26
N GLN A 251 -7.14 3.81 21.09
CA GLN A 251 -6.69 5.19 21.29
C GLN A 251 -6.17 5.82 20.00
N ALA A 252 -5.37 5.09 19.22
CA ALA A 252 -4.84 5.58 17.94
C ALA A 252 -5.96 5.86 16.92
N LEU A 253 -6.95 4.97 16.82
CA LEU A 253 -8.11 5.13 15.94
C LEU A 253 -8.96 6.35 16.35
N ILE A 254 -9.26 6.50 17.64
CA ILE A 254 -10.03 7.65 18.17
C ILE A 254 -9.27 8.96 17.99
N ARG A 255 -7.96 8.96 18.25
CA ARG A 255 -7.12 10.13 18.08
C ARG A 255 -7.03 10.53 16.61
N ASN A 256 -6.83 9.59 15.69
CA ASN A 256 -6.73 9.92 14.26
C ASN A 256 -8.06 10.46 13.71
N ARG A 257 -9.21 9.93 14.16
CA ARG A 257 -10.53 10.49 13.84
C ARG A 257 -10.63 11.97 14.25
N SER A 258 -10.29 12.24 15.51
CA SER A 258 -10.31 13.59 16.07
C SER A 258 -9.37 14.52 15.32
N LEU A 259 -8.17 14.02 14.98
CA LEU A 259 -7.14 14.76 14.26
C LEU A 259 -7.56 15.12 12.83
N LEU A 260 -8.21 14.21 12.11
CA LEU A 260 -8.77 14.49 10.78
C LEU A 260 -9.88 15.55 10.84
N ALA A 261 -10.72 15.52 11.88
CA ALA A 261 -11.71 16.58 12.10
C ALA A 261 -11.04 17.93 12.40
N GLN A 262 -9.97 17.95 13.20
CA GLN A 262 -9.15 19.15 13.47
C GLN A 262 -8.53 19.70 12.19
N LEU A 263 -7.96 18.82 11.36
CA LEU A 263 -7.29 19.16 10.12
C LEU A 263 -8.28 19.74 9.10
N ASN A 264 -9.47 19.16 8.97
CA ASN A 264 -10.53 19.69 8.09
C ASN A 264 -11.03 21.07 8.56
N LEU A 265 -11.21 21.28 9.87
CA LEU A 265 -11.55 22.59 10.41
C LEU A 265 -10.42 23.59 10.20
N GLN A 266 -9.17 23.19 10.40
CA GLN A 266 -8.02 24.08 10.17
C GLN A 266 -7.86 24.48 8.71
N LYS A 267 -8.09 23.58 7.75
CA LYS A 267 -8.11 23.95 6.33
C LYS A 267 -9.16 25.03 6.03
N LYS A 268 -10.33 24.95 6.67
CA LYS A 268 -11.34 26.03 6.60
C LYS A 268 -10.83 27.31 7.25
N VAL A 269 -10.27 27.25 8.47
CA VAL A 269 -9.68 28.42 9.15
C VAL A 269 -8.65 29.11 8.26
N LYS A 270 -7.75 28.36 7.63
CA LYS A 270 -6.79 28.85 6.64
C LYS A 270 -7.48 29.61 5.51
N GLY A 271 -8.44 28.98 4.82
CA GLY A 271 -9.13 29.58 3.67
C GLY A 271 -9.93 30.85 4.04
N PHE A 272 -10.62 30.83 5.17
CA PHE A 272 -11.35 31.99 5.68
C PHE A 272 -10.40 33.10 6.17
N ALA A 273 -9.30 32.77 6.86
CA ALA A 273 -8.32 33.75 7.31
C ALA A 273 -7.58 34.42 6.16
N GLU A 274 -7.22 33.66 5.11
CA GLU A 274 -6.66 34.19 3.87
C GLU A 274 -7.64 35.16 3.19
N SER A 275 -8.90 34.75 3.04
CA SER A 275 -9.95 35.58 2.46
C SER A 275 -10.24 36.86 3.26
N CYS A 276 -10.05 36.83 4.58
CA CYS A 276 -10.22 38.02 5.43
C CYS A 276 -8.93 38.84 5.59
N GLY A 277 -7.79 38.38 5.05
CA GLY A 277 -6.49 39.01 5.24
C GLY A 277 -5.97 38.96 6.68
N GLN A 278 -6.40 37.98 7.49
CA GLN A 278 -5.96 37.80 8.87
C GLN A 278 -4.67 36.99 8.95
N ASN A 279 -3.55 37.62 8.58
CA ASN A 279 -2.25 36.97 8.42
C ASN A 279 -1.77 36.18 9.66
N GLN A 280 -2.03 36.66 10.88
CA GLN A 280 -1.61 35.96 12.09
C GLN A 280 -2.37 34.62 12.28
N ILE A 281 -3.68 34.61 12.01
CA ILE A 281 -4.50 33.40 12.07
C ILE A 281 -4.11 32.45 10.94
N LEU A 282 -3.86 32.99 9.75
CA LEU A 282 -3.41 32.21 8.60
C LEU A 282 -2.09 31.47 8.90
N GLN A 283 -1.07 32.15 9.43
CA GLN A 283 0.21 31.52 9.75
C GLN A 283 0.07 30.47 10.86
N SER A 284 -0.66 30.80 11.93
CA SER A 284 -0.94 29.83 13.01
C SER A 284 -1.67 28.58 12.50
N SER A 285 -2.63 28.76 11.59
CA SER A 285 -3.37 27.66 10.96
C SER A 285 -2.46 26.78 10.09
N LEU A 286 -1.57 27.39 9.29
CA LEU A 286 -0.59 26.66 8.47
C LEU A 286 0.35 25.80 9.33
N GLU A 287 0.89 26.36 10.41
CA GLU A 287 1.73 25.61 11.35
C GLU A 287 0.98 24.44 11.99
N GLN A 288 -0.27 24.65 12.41
CA GLN A 288 -1.10 23.59 12.98
C GLN A 288 -1.44 22.48 11.98
N ILE A 289 -1.70 22.82 10.72
CA ILE A 289 -1.91 21.83 9.65
C ILE A 289 -0.68 20.93 9.52
N ILE A 290 0.52 21.50 9.46
CA ILE A 290 1.78 20.73 9.36
C ILE A 290 1.94 19.79 10.55
N ILE A 291 1.67 20.27 11.77
CA ILE A 291 1.75 19.46 13.00
C ILE A 291 0.75 18.30 12.94
N PHE A 292 -0.49 18.57 12.55
CA PHE A 292 -1.55 17.56 12.48
C PHE A 292 -1.30 16.53 11.35
N GLU A 293 -0.79 16.95 10.20
CA GLU A 293 -0.41 16.03 9.11
C GLU A 293 0.71 15.09 9.55
N LYS A 294 1.71 15.61 10.27
CA LYS A 294 2.80 14.80 10.81
C LYS A 294 2.30 13.79 11.86
N GLU A 295 1.47 14.23 12.80
CA GLU A 295 0.88 13.34 13.81
C GLU A 295 -0.04 12.29 13.16
N SER A 296 -0.83 12.67 12.15
CA SER A 296 -1.73 11.74 11.44
C SER A 296 -0.93 10.67 10.72
N THR A 297 0.19 11.04 10.09
CA THR A 297 1.11 10.08 9.45
C THR A 297 1.63 9.04 10.45
N ILE A 298 2.02 9.47 11.66
CA ILE A 298 2.47 8.56 12.73
C ILE A 298 1.34 7.61 13.15
N LEU A 299 0.12 8.14 13.36
CA LEU A 299 -1.04 7.34 13.75
C LEU A 299 -1.47 6.34 12.67
N ILE A 300 -1.44 6.75 11.40
CA ILE A 300 -1.75 5.88 10.25
C ILE A 300 -0.77 4.71 10.21
N ASN A 301 0.54 4.99 10.30
CA ASN A 301 1.57 3.95 10.29
C ASN A 301 1.39 3.00 11.47
N LEU A 302 1.05 3.53 12.64
CA LEU A 302 0.71 2.72 13.80
C LEU A 302 -0.49 1.82 13.52
N ILE A 303 -1.65 2.39 13.18
CA ILE A 303 -2.89 1.64 12.89
C ILE A 303 -2.63 0.53 11.86
N GLN A 304 -1.91 0.84 10.79
CA GLN A 304 -1.54 -0.14 9.78
C GLN A 304 -0.69 -1.27 10.37
N THR A 305 0.33 -0.95 11.16
CA THR A 305 1.16 -1.95 11.85
C THR A 305 0.34 -2.81 12.80
N LEU A 306 -0.61 -2.22 13.53
CA LEU A 306 -1.43 -2.91 14.53
C LEU A 306 -2.47 -3.86 13.91
N THR A 307 -2.89 -3.57 12.68
CA THR A 307 -3.95 -4.32 12.00
C THR A 307 -3.39 -5.29 10.96
N ARG A 308 -2.19 -5.06 10.42
CA ARG A 308 -1.58 -5.88 9.36
C ARG A 308 -1.48 -7.34 9.76
N GLY A 309 -1.96 -8.23 8.88
CA GLY A 309 -1.91 -9.67 9.08
C GLY A 309 -2.68 -10.19 10.30
N LYS A 310 -3.56 -9.37 10.88
CA LYS A 310 -4.44 -9.73 12.00
C LYS A 310 -5.82 -10.14 11.49
N PHE A 311 -6.57 -10.77 12.39
CA PHE A 311 -7.91 -11.27 12.15
C PHE A 311 -8.87 -10.65 13.18
N ALA A 312 -10.14 -10.56 12.81
CA ALA A 312 -11.22 -10.17 13.69
C ALA A 312 -12.39 -11.14 13.55
N LYS A 313 -13.12 -11.39 14.63
CA LYS A 313 -14.41 -12.09 14.59
C LYS A 313 -15.53 -11.15 15.01
N SER A 314 -16.69 -11.23 14.37
CA SER A 314 -17.86 -10.46 14.80
C SER A 314 -18.37 -10.97 16.16
N LEU A 315 -18.97 -10.08 16.95
CA LEU A 315 -19.56 -10.39 18.27
C LEU A 315 -21.01 -10.89 18.19
N GLU A 316 -21.44 -11.34 17.01
CA GLU A 316 -22.77 -11.90 16.77
C GLU A 316 -22.88 -13.35 17.28
N GLU A 317 -24.10 -13.87 17.46
CA GLU A 317 -24.35 -15.25 17.95
C GLU A 317 -23.68 -16.31 17.06
N ASN A 318 -23.58 -16.05 15.76
CA ASN A 318 -22.82 -16.84 14.79
C ASN A 318 -21.64 -15.99 14.26
N PRO A 319 -20.46 -16.06 14.89
CA PRO A 319 -19.35 -15.18 14.58
C PRO A 319 -18.82 -15.43 13.16
N ILE A 320 -18.63 -14.35 12.41
CA ILE A 320 -17.98 -14.37 11.10
C ILE A 320 -16.56 -13.86 11.28
N TYR A 321 -15.59 -14.60 10.73
CA TYR A 321 -14.19 -14.21 10.74
C TYR A 321 -13.83 -13.33 9.54
N TYR A 322 -13.04 -12.31 9.81
CA TYR A 322 -12.50 -11.37 8.86
C TYR A 322 -11.00 -11.23 9.06
N TYR A 323 -10.28 -10.90 8.00
CA TYR A 323 -8.91 -10.40 8.07
C TYR A 323 -8.88 -8.90 7.80
N PHE A 324 -7.92 -8.21 8.40
CA PHE A 324 -7.68 -6.79 8.15
C PHE A 324 -6.94 -6.62 6.84
N CYS A 325 -7.55 -5.91 5.88
CA CYS A 325 -7.00 -5.77 4.55
C CYS A 325 -6.28 -4.42 4.33
N SER A 326 -6.92 -3.33 4.71
CA SER A 326 -6.32 -1.99 4.60
C SER A 326 -7.02 -0.99 5.51
N TYR A 327 -6.39 0.17 5.66
CA TYR A 327 -6.94 1.30 6.37
C TYR A 327 -7.15 2.47 5.40
N ASN A 328 -8.39 2.89 5.23
CA ASN A 328 -8.76 4.06 4.45
C ASN A 328 -8.53 5.32 5.29
N VAL A 329 -7.43 5.99 5.01
CA VAL A 329 -7.00 7.21 5.71
C VAL A 329 -8.01 8.34 5.57
N GLN A 330 -8.65 8.50 4.40
CA GLN A 330 -9.53 9.63 4.13
C GLN A 330 -10.78 9.61 5.00
N ASN A 331 -11.35 8.41 5.19
CA ASN A 331 -12.59 8.23 5.94
C ASN A 331 -12.35 7.71 7.36
N ASN A 332 -11.10 7.38 7.72
CA ASN A 332 -10.76 6.69 8.96
C ASN A 332 -11.56 5.37 9.10
N GLU A 333 -11.57 4.58 8.04
CA GLU A 333 -12.31 3.31 7.97
C GLU A 333 -11.34 2.15 7.80
N ILE A 334 -11.66 1.02 8.42
CA ILE A 334 -10.92 -0.23 8.24
C ILE A 334 -11.66 -1.07 7.21
N LEU A 335 -10.93 -1.56 6.22
CA LEU A 335 -11.43 -2.55 5.28
C LEU A 335 -11.17 -3.95 5.86
N LEU A 336 -12.25 -4.59 6.30
CA LEU A 336 -12.27 -5.99 6.66
C LEU A 336 -12.69 -6.84 5.46
N LYS A 337 -12.13 -8.04 5.39
CA LYS A 337 -12.49 -9.01 4.36
C LYS A 337 -12.78 -10.37 4.97
N ARG A 338 -13.87 -10.98 4.53
CA ARG A 338 -14.36 -12.26 5.07
C ARG A 338 -13.35 -13.38 4.81
N VAL A 339 -13.18 -14.28 5.79
CA VAL A 339 -12.25 -15.41 5.70
C VAL A 339 -12.88 -16.65 5.08
N PHE A 340 -14.10 -17.02 5.52
CA PHE A 340 -14.77 -18.24 5.08
C PHE A 340 -16.05 -17.94 4.32
N ASP A 341 -16.48 -18.82 3.43
CA ASP A 341 -17.84 -18.79 2.88
C ASP A 341 -18.90 -19.23 3.92
N ASN A 342 -20.15 -19.43 3.51
CA ASN A 342 -21.20 -19.90 4.42
C ASN A 342 -21.09 -21.39 4.79
N ASN A 343 -20.25 -22.16 4.09
CA ASN A 343 -20.00 -23.57 4.37
C ASN A 343 -18.73 -23.79 5.21
N GLY A 344 -18.09 -22.69 5.66
CA GLY A 344 -16.84 -22.77 6.42
C GLY A 344 -15.60 -23.04 5.55
N ILE A 345 -15.69 -22.87 4.24
CA ILE A 345 -14.58 -23.09 3.31
C ILE A 345 -13.78 -21.79 3.16
N LEU A 346 -12.45 -21.88 3.22
CA LEU A 346 -11.56 -20.73 3.13
C LEU A 346 -11.66 -20.05 1.77
N LEU A 347 -11.82 -18.73 1.78
CA LEU A 347 -11.86 -17.92 0.58
C LEU A 347 -10.45 -17.72 0.02
N ASP A 348 -10.37 -17.83 -1.30
CA ASP A 348 -9.17 -17.81 -2.13
C ASP A 348 -9.13 -16.47 -2.87
N GLU A 349 -8.99 -15.41 -2.10
CA GLU A 349 -9.44 -14.10 -2.55
C GLU A 349 -8.45 -13.40 -3.50
N SER A 350 -8.59 -13.64 -4.80
CA SER A 350 -7.99 -12.81 -5.88
C SER A 350 -8.96 -11.76 -6.44
N SER A 351 -10.26 -11.85 -6.11
CA SER A 351 -11.33 -11.05 -6.73
C SER A 351 -11.91 -9.98 -5.80
N GLN A 352 -12.18 -8.79 -6.33
CA GLN A 352 -12.78 -7.64 -5.63
C GLN A 352 -14.29 -7.78 -5.36
N ILE A 353 -14.72 -8.86 -4.69
CA ILE A 353 -16.15 -9.09 -4.44
C ILE A 353 -16.61 -8.22 -3.26
N GLU A 354 -17.49 -7.26 -3.55
CA GLU A 354 -18.01 -6.30 -2.55
C GLU A 354 -18.67 -6.98 -1.35
N VAL A 355 -19.37 -8.12 -1.56
CA VAL A 355 -20.09 -8.81 -0.46
C VAL A 355 -19.16 -9.33 0.64
N ASN A 356 -17.89 -9.59 0.31
CA ASN A 356 -16.90 -10.05 1.28
C ASN A 356 -16.18 -8.90 1.97
N ARG A 357 -16.39 -7.66 1.52
CA ARG A 357 -15.73 -6.46 2.02
C ARG A 357 -16.65 -5.72 2.98
N LYS A 358 -16.12 -5.36 4.14
CA LYS A 358 -16.78 -4.45 5.06
C LYS A 358 -15.86 -3.26 5.32
N LEU A 359 -16.27 -2.10 4.88
CA LEU A 359 -15.74 -0.83 5.38
C LEU A 359 -16.44 -0.55 6.71
N ILE A 360 -15.66 -0.51 7.77
CA ILE A 360 -16.18 -0.26 9.12
C ILE A 360 -15.52 0.97 9.71
N SER A 361 -16.32 1.78 10.41
CA SER A 361 -15.77 2.89 11.17
C SER A 361 -15.01 2.40 12.39
N THR A 362 -14.23 3.29 12.97
CA THR A 362 -13.45 3.05 14.19
C THR A 362 -14.31 2.75 15.42
N GLU A 363 -15.57 3.16 15.45
CA GLU A 363 -16.48 2.86 16.56
C GLU A 363 -17.01 1.44 16.42
N THR A 364 -17.39 1.07 15.20
CA THR A 364 -17.95 -0.25 14.91
C THR A 364 -16.91 -1.36 15.14
N ILE A 365 -15.62 -1.14 14.84
CA ILE A 365 -14.59 -2.15 15.11
C ILE A 365 -14.51 -2.49 16.61
N VAL A 366 -14.64 -1.50 17.49
CA VAL A 366 -14.53 -1.70 18.95
C VAL A 366 -15.79 -2.34 19.51
N GLU A 367 -16.96 -1.93 19.01
CA GLU A 367 -18.25 -2.37 19.55
C GLU A 367 -18.72 -3.73 19.01
N SER A 368 -18.36 -4.06 17.77
CA SER A 368 -18.96 -5.20 17.04
C SER A 368 -17.96 -6.30 16.69
N TYR A 369 -16.66 -6.10 16.93
CA TYR A 369 -15.62 -7.05 16.55
C TYR A 369 -14.62 -7.30 17.68
N GLN A 370 -14.19 -8.55 17.80
CA GLN A 370 -13.02 -8.93 18.59
C GLN A 370 -11.83 -9.15 17.66
N ILE A 371 -10.81 -8.31 17.78
CA ILE A 371 -9.51 -8.54 17.15
C ILE A 371 -8.81 -9.70 17.86
N LEU A 372 -8.25 -10.61 17.08
CA LEU A 372 -7.54 -11.80 17.57
C LEU A 372 -6.07 -11.45 17.77
N PHE A 373 -5.54 -11.74 18.97
CA PHE A 373 -4.13 -11.54 19.33
C PHE A 373 -3.50 -12.84 19.85
N GLY A 374 -2.17 -12.81 19.97
CA GLY A 374 -1.32 -13.88 20.52
C GLY A 374 -1.76 -15.30 20.22
N GLN A 375 -2.10 -16.07 21.26
CA GLN A 375 -2.36 -17.50 21.12
C GLN A 375 -3.66 -17.78 20.35
N GLU A 376 -4.73 -17.00 20.57
CA GLU A 376 -6.00 -17.15 19.85
C GLU A 376 -5.78 -16.93 18.34
N ALA A 377 -5.01 -15.90 17.97
CA ALA A 377 -4.66 -15.64 16.57
C ALA A 377 -3.84 -16.78 15.97
N LYS A 378 -2.88 -17.33 16.72
CA LYS A 378 -2.05 -18.46 16.25
C LYS A 378 -2.87 -19.72 16.02
N GLU A 379 -3.74 -20.06 16.96
CA GLU A 379 -4.64 -21.22 16.86
C GLU A 379 -5.59 -21.07 15.68
N PHE A 380 -6.22 -19.90 15.54
CA PHE A 380 -7.09 -19.60 14.41
C PHE A 380 -6.37 -19.72 13.07
N LYS A 381 -5.17 -19.14 12.92
CA LYS A 381 -4.38 -19.26 11.69
C LYS A 381 -4.00 -20.71 11.40
N GLN A 382 -3.59 -21.47 12.40
CA GLN A 382 -3.22 -22.87 12.22
C GLN A 382 -4.41 -23.72 11.80
N ASP A 383 -5.59 -23.51 12.40
CA ASP A 383 -6.84 -24.16 12.02
C ASP A 383 -7.22 -23.79 10.58
N MET A 384 -7.34 -22.50 10.28
CA MET A 384 -7.67 -21.97 8.96
C MET A 384 -6.79 -22.54 7.84
N LEU A 385 -5.47 -22.63 8.06
CA LEU A 385 -4.52 -23.05 7.02
C LEU A 385 -4.37 -24.57 6.90
N ASN A 386 -4.40 -25.31 8.01
CA ASN A 386 -4.06 -26.73 8.03
C ASN A 386 -5.28 -27.67 8.17
N ASN A 387 -6.43 -27.17 8.60
CA ASN A 387 -7.62 -27.99 8.76
C ASN A 387 -8.28 -28.23 7.40
N GLU A 388 -8.45 -29.51 7.04
CA GLU A 388 -9.02 -29.90 5.77
C GLU A 388 -10.51 -29.54 5.63
N VAL A 389 -11.21 -29.28 6.74
CA VAL A 389 -12.61 -28.81 6.73
C VAL A 389 -12.76 -27.47 6.00
N HIS A 390 -11.71 -26.64 5.99
CA HIS A 390 -11.71 -25.35 5.30
C HIS A 390 -11.29 -25.44 3.84
N THR A 391 -11.17 -26.65 3.28
CA THR A 391 -10.79 -26.88 1.89
C THR A 391 -11.91 -27.60 1.16
N PHE A 392 -12.36 -27.05 0.03
CA PHE A 392 -13.33 -27.70 -0.84
C PHE A 392 -12.67 -28.87 -1.58
N LYS A 393 -12.90 -30.10 -1.13
CA LYS A 393 -12.43 -31.31 -1.81
C LYS A 393 -13.49 -31.80 -2.78
N LEU A 394 -13.24 -31.74 -4.07
CA LEU A 394 -14.15 -32.19 -5.12
C LEU A 394 -13.73 -33.55 -5.66
N LYS A 395 -14.62 -34.54 -5.62
CA LYS A 395 -14.53 -35.74 -6.46
C LYS A 395 -15.32 -35.51 -7.74
N TYR A 396 -14.71 -35.73 -8.90
CA TYR A 396 -15.34 -35.49 -10.19
C TYR A 396 -15.01 -36.59 -11.22
N THR A 397 -15.78 -36.64 -12.30
CA THR A 397 -15.49 -37.38 -13.53
C THR A 397 -15.54 -36.41 -14.71
N THR A 398 -15.10 -36.82 -15.89
CA THR A 398 -15.24 -35.99 -17.10
C THR A 398 -16.04 -36.71 -18.17
N THR A 399 -16.91 -35.98 -18.86
CA THR A 399 -17.63 -36.46 -20.04
C THR A 399 -17.11 -35.73 -21.28
N VAL A 400 -17.09 -36.42 -22.42
CA VAL A 400 -16.69 -35.78 -23.69
C VAL A 400 -17.90 -35.08 -24.29
N LYS A 401 -17.76 -33.78 -24.52
CA LYS A 401 -18.72 -32.91 -25.18
C LYS A 401 -18.19 -32.52 -26.55
N TYR A 402 -19.04 -32.63 -27.55
CA TYR A 402 -18.71 -32.23 -28.93
C TYR A 402 -19.21 -30.81 -29.16
N VAL A 403 -18.29 -29.86 -29.28
CA VAL A 403 -18.59 -28.48 -29.64
C VAL A 403 -18.11 -28.26 -31.08
N HIS A 404 -19.04 -28.34 -32.02
CA HIS A 404 -18.76 -28.36 -33.46
C HIS A 404 -17.84 -29.53 -33.86
N SER A 405 -16.59 -29.25 -34.25
CA SER A 405 -15.58 -30.21 -34.69
C SER A 405 -14.51 -30.53 -33.64
N TRP A 406 -14.63 -30.00 -32.41
CA TRP A 406 -13.62 -30.11 -31.35
C TRP A 406 -14.22 -30.89 -30.18
N GLN A 407 -13.40 -31.76 -29.58
CA GLN A 407 -13.75 -32.47 -28.34
C GLN A 407 -13.33 -31.63 -27.15
N GLU A 408 -14.28 -31.32 -26.28
CA GLU A 408 -14.03 -30.70 -24.98
C GLU A 408 -14.39 -31.70 -23.88
N LYS A 409 -13.62 -31.73 -22.80
CA LYS A 409 -13.97 -32.53 -21.62
C LYS A 409 -14.73 -31.64 -20.65
N GLU A 410 -15.99 -31.98 -20.39
CA GLU A 410 -16.83 -31.32 -19.41
C GLU A 410 -16.63 -31.99 -18.05
N LEU A 411 -16.42 -31.17 -17.02
CA LEU A 411 -16.31 -31.63 -15.64
C LEU A 411 -17.69 -31.97 -15.09
N VAL A 412 -17.83 -33.15 -14.48
CA VAL A 412 -19.04 -33.60 -13.79
C VAL A 412 -18.73 -33.85 -12.32
N PRO A 413 -19.21 -33.01 -11.39
CA PRO A 413 -18.98 -33.20 -9.97
C PRO A 413 -19.77 -34.42 -9.45
N ILE A 414 -19.15 -35.19 -8.56
CA ILE A 414 -19.73 -36.43 -7.98
C ILE A 414 -20.04 -36.23 -6.51
N SER A 415 -19.07 -35.77 -5.73
CA SER A 415 -19.22 -35.53 -4.30
C SER A 415 -18.22 -34.47 -3.82
N SER A 416 -18.53 -33.78 -2.73
CA SER A 416 -17.61 -32.85 -2.08
C SER A 416 -17.40 -33.14 -0.61
N GLN A 417 -16.29 -32.65 -0.07
CA GLN A 417 -16.07 -32.49 1.37
C GLN A 417 -15.57 -31.07 1.64
N PRO A 418 -16.23 -30.27 2.50
CA PRO A 418 -17.50 -30.57 3.16
C PRO A 418 -18.64 -30.80 2.14
N GLU A 419 -19.71 -31.47 2.59
CA GLU A 419 -20.88 -31.70 1.75
C GLU A 419 -21.56 -30.34 1.49
N VAL A 420 -21.66 -29.97 0.21
CA VAL A 420 -22.24 -28.69 -0.22
C VAL A 420 -23.24 -28.92 -1.33
N ASN A 421 -24.11 -27.93 -1.54
CA ASN A 421 -24.95 -27.90 -2.73
C ASN A 421 -24.12 -27.38 -3.92
N PHE A 422 -23.84 -28.25 -4.90
CA PHE A 422 -23.11 -27.85 -6.11
C PHE A 422 -23.76 -26.72 -6.90
N ALA A 423 -25.07 -26.49 -6.75
CA ALA A 423 -25.76 -25.37 -7.38
C ALA A 423 -25.28 -24.00 -6.87
N ASP A 424 -24.67 -23.94 -5.69
CA ASP A 424 -24.11 -22.70 -5.11
C ASP A 424 -22.70 -22.39 -5.65
N TYR A 425 -22.14 -23.29 -6.46
CA TYR A 425 -20.78 -23.20 -6.97
C TYR A 425 -20.73 -23.20 -8.50
N THR A 426 -19.64 -22.65 -9.02
CA THR A 426 -19.25 -22.70 -10.42
C THR A 426 -17.89 -23.38 -10.51
N PHE A 427 -17.76 -24.35 -11.42
CA PHE A 427 -16.53 -25.10 -11.65
C PHE A 427 -15.93 -24.66 -12.97
N SER A 428 -14.77 -24.02 -12.92
CA SER A 428 -14.03 -23.66 -14.13
C SER A 428 -12.93 -24.69 -14.36
N ALA A 429 -12.90 -25.25 -15.57
CA ALA A 429 -11.99 -26.33 -15.93
C ALA A 429 -11.22 -26.02 -17.21
N TRP A 430 -10.01 -26.55 -17.32
CA TRP A 430 -9.24 -26.54 -18.55
C TRP A 430 -9.93 -27.42 -19.60
N SER A 431 -9.51 -27.32 -20.87
CA SER A 431 -9.99 -28.21 -21.94
C SER A 431 -9.77 -29.71 -21.67
N SER A 432 -8.86 -30.04 -20.75
CA SER A 432 -8.62 -31.39 -20.23
C SER A 432 -9.71 -31.90 -19.28
N GLY A 433 -10.65 -31.04 -18.86
CA GLY A 433 -11.67 -31.31 -17.84
C GLY A 433 -11.15 -31.18 -16.41
N TYR A 434 -9.91 -30.76 -16.20
CA TYR A 434 -9.34 -30.53 -14.87
C TYR A 434 -9.79 -29.18 -14.31
N PRO A 435 -10.37 -29.12 -13.09
CA PRO A 435 -10.80 -27.86 -12.49
C PRO A 435 -9.60 -27.01 -12.10
N TYR A 436 -9.54 -25.77 -12.57
CA TYR A 436 -8.53 -24.79 -12.14
C TYR A 436 -9.08 -23.78 -11.14
N SER A 437 -10.41 -23.68 -11.01
CA SER A 437 -11.06 -22.81 -10.03
C SER A 437 -12.42 -23.37 -9.63
N ILE A 438 -12.68 -23.37 -8.33
CA ILE A 438 -14.00 -23.60 -7.74
C ILE A 438 -14.45 -22.29 -7.09
N THR A 439 -15.61 -21.80 -7.51
CA THR A 439 -16.09 -20.46 -7.13
C THR A 439 -17.48 -20.56 -6.53
N ASN A 440 -17.63 -20.19 -5.26
CA ASN A 440 -18.93 -19.93 -4.65
C ASN A 440 -19.58 -18.73 -5.36
N LYS A 441 -20.84 -18.87 -5.80
CA LYS A 441 -21.52 -17.84 -6.61
C LYS A 441 -21.73 -16.52 -5.88
N ILE A 442 -21.76 -16.53 -4.54
CA ILE A 442 -21.92 -15.35 -3.70
C ILE A 442 -20.54 -14.84 -3.26
N HIS A 443 -19.69 -15.74 -2.77
CA HIS A 443 -18.47 -15.38 -2.05
C HIS A 443 -17.18 -15.49 -2.87
N GLY A 444 -17.22 -15.99 -4.10
CA GLY A 444 -16.05 -16.07 -4.97
C GLY A 444 -15.24 -17.34 -4.83
N ALA A 445 -13.99 -17.28 -5.27
CA ALA A 445 -13.09 -18.43 -5.30
C ALA A 445 -12.85 -18.99 -3.89
N VAL A 446 -12.76 -20.31 -3.79
CA VAL A 446 -12.51 -21.02 -2.54
C VAL A 446 -11.25 -21.89 -2.64
N LYS A 447 -10.55 -22.05 -1.52
CA LYS A 447 -9.47 -23.03 -1.40
C LYS A 447 -10.03 -24.40 -1.73
N SER A 448 -9.46 -25.05 -2.75
CA SER A 448 -10.01 -26.28 -3.29
C SER A 448 -8.95 -27.31 -3.64
N GLU A 449 -9.32 -28.58 -3.51
CA GLU A 449 -8.59 -29.75 -3.98
C GLU A 449 -9.55 -30.55 -4.87
N ALA A 450 -9.08 -31.14 -5.97
CA ALA A 450 -9.96 -31.89 -6.87
C ALA A 450 -9.34 -33.20 -7.32
N VAL A 451 -10.16 -34.26 -7.33
CA VAL A 451 -9.76 -35.65 -7.50
C VAL A 451 -10.66 -36.30 -8.55
N ARG A 452 -10.05 -36.92 -9.56
CA ARG A 452 -10.76 -37.51 -10.69
C ARG A 452 -10.92 -39.01 -10.51
N VAL A 453 -12.15 -39.52 -10.49
CA VAL A 453 -12.41 -40.92 -10.08
C VAL A 453 -12.29 -41.96 -11.20
N ASP A 454 -12.31 -41.57 -12.47
CA ASP A 454 -12.49 -42.46 -13.63
C ASP A 454 -11.21 -42.79 -14.41
N GLN A 455 -10.09 -42.07 -14.21
CA GLN A 455 -8.82 -42.32 -14.91
C GLN A 455 -7.58 -41.94 -14.08
N LEU A 456 -6.55 -42.79 -14.10
CA LEU A 456 -5.18 -42.37 -13.77
C LEU A 456 -4.69 -41.43 -14.87
N SER A 457 -4.67 -40.12 -14.59
CA SER A 457 -4.06 -39.14 -15.48
C SER A 457 -2.65 -38.81 -15.02
N LYS A 458 -1.69 -38.81 -15.96
CA LYS A 458 -0.37 -38.23 -15.73
C LYS A 458 -0.48 -36.72 -15.55
N SER A 459 0.41 -36.15 -14.74
CA SER A 459 0.58 -34.70 -14.69
C SER A 459 1.23 -34.21 -15.98
N ASN A 460 0.76 -33.07 -16.51
CA ASN A 460 1.37 -32.46 -17.69
C ASN A 460 2.58 -31.58 -17.32
N HIS A 461 2.65 -31.07 -16.09
CA HIS A 461 3.75 -30.24 -15.60
C HIS A 461 3.97 -30.49 -14.12
N VAL A 462 5.22 -30.78 -13.75
CA VAL A 462 5.64 -30.89 -12.34
C VAL A 462 6.50 -29.69 -11.97
N THR A 463 6.23 -29.04 -10.85
CA THR A 463 7.11 -27.98 -10.32
C THR A 463 7.71 -28.43 -9.01
N VAL A 464 9.03 -28.33 -8.88
CA VAL A 464 9.79 -28.75 -7.69
C VAL A 464 10.54 -27.55 -7.13
N TYR A 465 10.40 -27.31 -5.83
CA TYR A 465 11.12 -26.27 -5.10
C TYR A 465 12.20 -26.92 -4.25
N THR A 466 13.46 -26.54 -4.46
CA THR A 466 14.62 -27.18 -3.83
C THR A 466 15.54 -26.17 -3.15
N ASN A 467 16.36 -26.65 -2.22
CA ASN A 467 17.45 -25.89 -1.61
C ASN A 467 18.67 -26.79 -1.43
N GLU A 468 19.85 -26.28 -1.76
CA GLU A 468 21.11 -26.97 -1.52
C GLU A 468 21.58 -26.66 -0.10
N ILE A 469 21.56 -27.65 0.81
CA ILE A 469 22.00 -27.47 2.20
C ILE A 469 23.51 -27.63 2.31
N SER A 470 24.06 -28.61 1.59
CA SER A 470 25.48 -28.91 1.54
C SER A 470 25.84 -29.49 0.17
N SER A 471 27.13 -29.73 -0.09
CA SER A 471 27.60 -30.22 -1.39
C SER A 471 27.01 -31.57 -1.81
N ASN A 472 26.46 -32.36 -0.88
CA ASN A 472 25.92 -33.71 -1.14
C ASN A 472 24.47 -33.93 -0.69
N VAL A 473 23.82 -32.94 -0.04
CA VAL A 473 22.44 -33.03 0.41
C VAL A 473 21.54 -32.01 -0.29
N LEU A 474 20.55 -32.50 -1.04
CA LEU A 474 19.48 -31.68 -1.62
C LEU A 474 18.24 -31.73 -0.71
N ASN A 475 17.72 -30.56 -0.38
CA ASN A 475 16.45 -30.39 0.32
C ASN A 475 15.34 -30.11 -0.69
N ILE A 476 14.31 -30.96 -0.72
CA ILE A 476 13.11 -30.77 -1.52
C ILE A 476 12.04 -30.18 -0.60
N ILE A 477 11.73 -28.91 -0.83
CA ILE A 477 10.87 -28.09 0.03
C ILE A 477 9.39 -28.34 -0.30
N HIS A 478 9.07 -28.37 -1.59
CA HIS A 478 7.69 -28.44 -2.07
C HIS A 478 7.60 -28.99 -3.50
N ILE A 479 6.50 -29.66 -3.83
CA ILE A 479 6.24 -30.21 -5.17
C ILE A 479 4.78 -30.00 -5.56
N ASN A 480 4.57 -29.36 -6.71
CA ASN A 480 3.28 -29.26 -7.37
C ASN A 480 3.19 -30.35 -8.45
N VAL A 481 2.19 -31.23 -8.31
CA VAL A 481 1.89 -32.30 -9.28
C VAL A 481 0.38 -32.34 -9.45
N GLU A 482 -0.09 -32.19 -10.70
CA GLU A 482 -1.51 -32.36 -11.05
C GLU A 482 -1.86 -33.83 -11.25
N VAL A 483 -2.76 -34.41 -10.46
CA VAL A 483 -2.94 -35.87 -10.42
C VAL A 483 -4.33 -36.26 -9.94
N ALA A 484 -4.78 -37.43 -10.40
CA ALA A 484 -6.15 -37.89 -10.25
C ALA A 484 -6.48 -38.55 -8.89
N ASN A 485 -5.51 -38.87 -8.03
CA ASN A 485 -5.71 -39.70 -6.83
C ASN A 485 -5.39 -38.99 -5.50
N ASP A 486 -6.14 -39.35 -4.45
CA ASP A 486 -5.98 -38.88 -3.07
C ASP A 486 -4.63 -39.29 -2.42
N GLN A 487 -3.98 -40.33 -2.93
CA GLN A 487 -2.73 -40.87 -2.38
C GLN A 487 -1.77 -41.25 -3.50
N ILE A 488 -0.61 -40.62 -3.49
CA ILE A 488 0.47 -40.83 -4.45
C ILE A 488 1.74 -41.08 -3.66
N ILE A 489 2.45 -42.09 -4.09
CA ILE A 489 3.71 -42.53 -3.51
C ILE A 489 4.81 -41.99 -4.42
N LEU A 490 5.62 -41.11 -3.84
CA LEU A 490 6.81 -40.56 -4.45
C LEU A 490 8.02 -41.33 -3.91
N GLU A 491 8.90 -41.73 -4.81
CA GLU A 491 10.20 -42.31 -4.46
C GLU A 491 11.31 -41.33 -4.86
N PHE A 492 12.26 -41.08 -3.96
CA PHE A 492 13.39 -40.17 -4.18
C PHE A 492 14.68 -40.97 -4.25
N LEU A 493 15.47 -40.78 -5.30
CA LEU A 493 16.70 -41.54 -5.55
C LEU A 493 17.84 -40.60 -5.92
N TYR A 494 19.00 -40.80 -5.32
CA TYR A 494 20.23 -40.11 -5.71
C TYR A 494 21.00 -40.98 -6.72
N ALA A 495 21.28 -40.45 -7.91
CA ALA A 495 22.02 -41.12 -8.97
C ALA A 495 23.52 -40.85 -8.84
N ASN A 496 24.33 -41.90 -8.99
CA ASN A 496 25.77 -41.76 -9.18
C ASN A 496 26.09 -41.11 -10.53
N GLN A 497 27.32 -40.61 -10.69
CA GLN A 497 27.73 -39.91 -11.91
C GLN A 497 27.65 -40.77 -13.17
N ASP A 498 27.84 -42.08 -13.04
CA ASP A 498 27.81 -43.09 -14.10
C ASP A 498 26.40 -43.64 -14.40
N GLN A 499 25.40 -43.31 -13.58
CA GLN A 499 24.02 -43.79 -13.78
C GLN A 499 23.22 -42.84 -14.66
N ASP A 500 22.40 -43.43 -15.54
CA ASP A 500 21.51 -42.74 -16.47
C ASP A 500 20.05 -43.07 -16.17
N ILE A 501 19.12 -42.35 -16.81
CA ILE A 501 17.66 -42.49 -16.60
C ILE A 501 17.18 -43.94 -16.78
N LYS A 502 17.82 -44.71 -17.67
CA LYS A 502 17.46 -46.11 -17.96
C LYS A 502 17.62 -47.02 -16.75
N ASP A 503 18.55 -46.71 -15.85
CA ASP A 503 18.84 -47.52 -14.65
C ASP A 503 17.71 -47.44 -13.61
N PHE A 504 16.75 -46.53 -13.79
CA PHE A 504 15.70 -46.24 -12.82
C PHE A 504 14.29 -46.62 -13.30
N GLN A 505 14.16 -47.27 -14.47
CA GLN A 505 12.86 -47.65 -15.06
C GLN A 505 12.12 -48.74 -14.28
N ASP A 506 12.78 -49.48 -13.39
CA ASP A 506 12.13 -50.55 -12.62
C ASP A 506 11.41 -50.04 -11.38
N PHE A 507 10.09 -49.91 -11.42
CA PHE A 507 9.26 -49.55 -10.26
C PHE A 507 8.98 -50.80 -9.41
N LYS A 508 9.56 -50.87 -8.21
CA LYS A 508 9.34 -51.97 -7.27
C LYS A 508 8.22 -51.62 -6.29
N SER A 509 7.44 -52.63 -5.90
CA SER A 509 6.49 -52.45 -4.79
C SER A 509 7.23 -52.41 -3.46
N ASP A 510 6.76 -51.56 -2.56
CA ASP A 510 7.23 -51.51 -1.17
C ASP A 510 6.80 -52.75 -0.36
N GLU A 511 7.18 -52.78 0.92
CA GLU A 511 6.83 -53.86 1.86
C GLU A 511 5.31 -54.02 2.07
N ASN A 512 4.50 -53.02 1.69
CA ASN A 512 3.04 -53.03 1.74
C ASN A 512 2.40 -53.34 0.37
N ALA A 513 3.19 -53.85 -0.59
CA ALA A 513 2.79 -54.13 -1.97
C ALA A 513 2.29 -52.89 -2.75
N LYS A 514 2.61 -51.67 -2.33
CA LYS A 514 2.29 -50.45 -3.05
C LYS A 514 3.47 -50.02 -3.93
N THR A 515 3.20 -49.74 -5.19
CA THR A 515 4.21 -49.26 -6.15
C THR A 515 4.22 -47.75 -6.18
N ALA A 516 5.40 -47.12 -6.14
CA ALA A 516 5.54 -45.69 -6.37
C ALA A 516 4.95 -45.31 -7.74
N GLN A 517 4.21 -44.20 -7.82
CA GLN A 517 3.70 -43.71 -9.09
C GLN A 517 4.71 -42.75 -9.75
N TYR A 518 5.53 -42.07 -8.94
CA TYR A 518 6.56 -41.17 -9.42
C TYR A 518 7.90 -41.48 -8.77
N LYS A 519 8.97 -41.40 -9.57
CA LYS A 519 10.36 -41.38 -9.09
C LYS A 519 11.00 -40.04 -9.41
N ILE A 520 11.57 -39.41 -8.41
CA ILE A 520 12.32 -38.17 -8.54
C ILE A 520 13.80 -38.51 -8.39
N ILE A 521 14.55 -38.31 -9.46
CA ILE A 521 15.96 -38.68 -9.56
C ILE A 521 16.78 -37.42 -9.35
N ILE A 522 17.71 -37.45 -8.41
CA ILE A 522 18.61 -36.36 -8.06
C ILE A 522 20.01 -36.71 -8.59
N LYS A 523 20.67 -35.78 -9.27
CA LYS A 523 22.07 -35.91 -9.71
C LYS A 523 22.75 -34.55 -9.62
N ASP A 524 23.98 -34.51 -9.10
CA ASP A 524 24.76 -33.27 -8.95
C ASP A 524 23.96 -32.13 -8.26
N GLN A 525 23.26 -32.46 -7.18
CA GLN A 525 22.46 -31.52 -6.36
C GLN A 525 21.30 -30.84 -7.09
N ARG A 526 20.75 -31.52 -8.10
CA ARG A 526 19.63 -31.03 -8.91
C ARG A 526 18.69 -32.16 -9.25
N ILE A 527 17.45 -31.79 -9.61
CA ILE A 527 16.53 -32.76 -10.18
C ILE A 527 17.04 -33.13 -11.58
N PHE A 528 17.36 -34.40 -11.76
CA PHE A 528 17.86 -34.96 -13.02
C PHE A 528 16.72 -35.40 -13.93
N ALA A 529 15.74 -36.10 -13.36
CA ALA A 529 14.56 -36.57 -14.08
C ALA A 529 13.41 -36.88 -13.12
N ILE A 530 12.17 -36.79 -13.63
CA ILE A 530 10.96 -37.28 -12.96
C ILE A 530 10.35 -38.35 -13.84
N LEU A 531 10.20 -39.57 -13.31
CA LEU A 531 9.61 -40.71 -14.00
C LEU A 531 8.22 -41.01 -13.46
N TYR A 532 7.29 -41.34 -14.34
CA TYR A 532 5.92 -41.73 -14.02
C TYR A 532 5.62 -43.16 -14.50
N SER A 533 4.93 -43.93 -13.66
CA SER A 533 4.40 -45.26 -13.99
C SER A 533 2.89 -45.31 -13.76
N ASN A 534 2.17 -45.78 -14.79
CA ASN A 534 0.72 -46.04 -14.70
C ASN A 534 0.40 -47.47 -14.22
N GLY A 535 1.41 -48.24 -13.77
CA GLY A 535 1.25 -49.63 -13.33
C GLY A 535 1.10 -50.67 -14.45
N SER A 536 1.02 -50.26 -15.73
CA SER A 536 0.89 -51.16 -16.88
C SER A 536 2.21 -51.48 -17.59
N GLY A 537 3.36 -51.13 -16.97
CA GLY A 537 4.71 -51.47 -17.43
C GLY A 537 5.39 -50.40 -18.31
N SER A 538 4.66 -49.38 -18.77
CA SER A 538 5.26 -48.24 -19.47
C SER A 538 5.70 -47.17 -18.47
N VAL A 539 6.99 -46.80 -18.52
CA VAL A 539 7.56 -45.68 -17.76
C VAL A 539 7.76 -44.50 -18.68
N GLU A 540 7.24 -43.34 -18.28
CA GLU A 540 7.38 -42.08 -19.01
C GLU A 540 8.24 -41.10 -18.21
N GLN A 541 9.12 -40.35 -18.90
CA GLN A 541 9.79 -39.20 -18.31
C GLN A 541 8.88 -37.97 -18.44
N LEU A 542 8.72 -37.23 -17.36
CA LEU A 542 7.91 -36.02 -17.31
C LEU A 542 8.76 -34.76 -17.42
N GLN A 543 8.16 -33.73 -18.03
CA GLN A 543 8.70 -32.38 -17.99
C GLN A 543 8.46 -31.77 -16.62
N PHE A 544 9.45 -31.02 -16.14
CA PHE A 544 9.38 -30.37 -14.84
C PHE A 544 10.11 -29.02 -14.83
N PHE A 545 9.75 -28.20 -13.85
CA PHE A 545 10.45 -26.96 -13.50
C PHE A 545 11.06 -27.08 -12.12
N GLU A 546 12.35 -26.78 -11.97
CA GLU A 546 13.03 -26.71 -10.67
C GLU A 546 13.29 -25.24 -10.29
N PHE A 547 12.75 -24.82 -9.15
CA PHE A 547 13.03 -23.54 -8.51
C PHE A 547 13.99 -23.76 -7.34
N ARG A 548 15.18 -23.17 -7.42
CA ARG A 548 16.23 -23.34 -6.40
C ARG A 548 16.23 -22.12 -5.48
N ILE A 549 15.86 -22.34 -4.22
CA ILE A 549 15.75 -21.30 -3.20
C ILE A 549 17.00 -21.31 -2.32
N SER A 550 17.48 -20.13 -1.95
CA SER A 550 18.66 -19.97 -1.10
C SER A 550 18.42 -18.93 -0.03
N LYS A 551 19.06 -19.09 1.13
CA LYS A 551 19.07 -18.07 2.17
C LYS A 551 19.69 -16.77 1.63
N GLY A 552 19.09 -15.63 1.97
CA GLY A 552 19.49 -14.30 1.53
C GLY A 552 18.94 -13.90 0.15
N MET A 553 18.26 -14.81 -0.55
CA MET A 553 17.59 -14.54 -1.82
C MET A 553 16.56 -13.43 -1.69
N LEU A 554 16.55 -12.50 -2.63
CA LEU A 554 15.51 -11.49 -2.77
C LEU A 554 14.43 -11.99 -3.71
N ALA A 555 13.17 -11.85 -3.32
CA ALA A 555 12.03 -12.33 -4.06
C ALA A 555 10.85 -11.36 -4.01
N SER A 556 9.95 -11.48 -4.97
CA SER A 556 8.65 -10.84 -4.95
C SER A 556 7.57 -11.83 -4.56
N VAL A 557 6.57 -11.34 -3.84
CA VAL A 557 5.36 -12.10 -3.50
C VAL A 557 4.18 -11.40 -4.15
N SER A 558 3.55 -12.08 -5.10
CA SER A 558 2.47 -11.51 -5.90
C SER A 558 1.21 -11.25 -5.07
N THR A 559 0.45 -10.22 -5.45
CA THR A 559 -0.87 -9.88 -4.89
C THR A 559 -1.96 -10.88 -5.24
N CYS A 560 -1.71 -11.78 -6.20
CA CYS A 560 -2.65 -12.84 -6.56
C CYS A 560 -2.73 -13.95 -5.49
N CYS A 561 -1.97 -13.83 -4.41
CA CYS A 561 -1.78 -14.87 -3.42
C CYS A 561 -2.68 -14.69 -2.17
N ARG A 562 -3.77 -15.45 -2.21
CA ARG A 562 -4.65 -15.98 -1.16
C ARG A 562 -4.18 -15.72 0.29
N LEU A 563 -4.96 -14.87 0.98
CA LEU A 563 -4.70 -14.18 2.27
C LEU A 563 -3.66 -13.06 2.16
N ASN A 564 -4.09 -11.93 1.59
CA ASN A 564 -3.26 -10.76 1.34
C ASN A 564 -2.68 -10.16 2.63
N TYR A 565 -1.37 -10.36 2.84
CA TYR A 565 -0.60 -9.59 3.82
C TYR A 565 -0.43 -8.13 3.38
N SER A 566 -0.40 -7.90 2.06
CA SER A 566 -0.43 -6.58 1.41
C SER A 566 -1.42 -6.56 0.24
N GLN A 567 -1.93 -5.36 -0.09
CA GLN A 567 -2.71 -5.13 -1.31
C GLN A 567 -1.82 -4.96 -2.55
N GLU A 568 -0.53 -4.76 -2.35
CA GLU A 568 0.48 -4.59 -3.39
C GLU A 568 1.54 -5.70 -3.31
N GLU A 569 2.36 -5.82 -4.36
CA GLU A 569 3.40 -6.83 -4.45
C GLU A 569 4.44 -6.60 -3.34
N MET A 570 4.69 -7.63 -2.54
CA MET A 570 5.67 -7.52 -1.47
C MET A 570 7.06 -7.85 -2.01
N PHE A 571 8.05 -7.13 -1.51
CA PHE A 571 9.46 -7.45 -1.74
C PHE A 571 10.05 -8.02 -0.45
N VAL A 572 10.63 -9.22 -0.55
CA VAL A 572 11.05 -10.02 0.61
C VAL A 572 12.46 -10.56 0.44
N GLN A 573 13.08 -10.90 1.56
CA GLN A 573 14.33 -11.66 1.60
C GLN A 573 14.12 -12.99 2.33
N VAL A 574 14.59 -14.09 1.73
CA VAL A 574 14.56 -15.41 2.36
C VAL A 574 15.51 -15.43 3.56
N GLU A 575 14.98 -15.57 4.76
CA GLU A 575 15.76 -15.62 6.00
C GLU A 575 16.21 -17.05 6.30
N ASN A 576 15.30 -18.01 6.16
CA ASN A 576 15.53 -19.42 6.45
C ASN A 576 14.69 -20.33 5.55
N VAL A 577 15.28 -21.46 5.15
CA VAL A 577 14.62 -22.49 4.36
C VAL A 577 14.48 -23.74 5.25
N PRO A 578 13.26 -24.05 5.73
CA PRO A 578 13.00 -25.25 6.52
C PRO A 578 13.36 -26.54 5.76
N ILE A 579 13.65 -27.59 6.53
CA ILE A 579 14.00 -28.90 6.00
C ILE A 579 12.72 -29.63 5.61
N GLY A 580 12.58 -29.89 4.31
CA GLY A 580 11.53 -30.71 3.73
C GLY A 580 11.98 -32.17 3.64
N HIS A 581 12.16 -32.66 2.42
CA HIS A 581 12.67 -34.01 2.16
C HIS A 581 14.14 -33.97 1.75
N LEU A 582 15.01 -34.61 2.55
CA LEU A 582 16.45 -34.65 2.29
C LEU A 582 16.82 -35.84 1.41
N VAL A 583 17.58 -35.58 0.35
CA VAL A 583 18.10 -36.60 -0.56
C VAL A 583 19.60 -36.46 -0.67
N SER A 584 20.32 -37.56 -0.43
CA SER A 584 21.78 -37.61 -0.43
C SER A 584 22.25 -38.98 -0.90
N LEU A 585 23.44 -39.01 -1.51
CA LEU A 585 24.15 -40.25 -1.78
C LEU A 585 24.68 -40.89 -0.49
N ASP A 586 25.17 -40.07 0.45
CA ASP A 586 25.60 -40.49 1.77
C ASP A 586 24.45 -40.32 2.78
N LYS A 587 23.87 -41.44 3.22
CA LYS A 587 22.77 -41.43 4.19
C LYS A 587 23.19 -40.89 5.56
N ASN A 588 24.46 -41.03 5.94
CA ASN A 588 24.95 -40.53 7.23
C ASN A 588 24.95 -38.99 7.26
N ALA A 589 25.16 -38.34 6.11
CA ALA A 589 25.10 -36.88 5.99
C ALA A 589 23.70 -36.30 6.25
N ILE A 590 22.64 -37.12 6.18
CA ILE A 590 21.26 -36.72 6.50
C ILE A 590 21.00 -36.81 8.01
N GLU A 591 21.55 -37.81 8.71
CA GLU A 591 21.28 -38.05 10.13
C GLU A 591 21.76 -36.90 11.04
N GLU A 592 22.77 -36.15 10.60
CA GLU A 592 23.27 -34.96 11.31
C GLU A 592 22.38 -33.71 11.12
N LEU A 593 21.54 -33.70 10.09
CA LEU A 593 20.64 -32.61 9.74
C LEU A 593 19.28 -32.86 10.42
N GLY A 594 19.12 -32.32 11.64
CA GLY A 594 17.87 -32.44 12.41
C GLY A 594 16.62 -31.90 11.69
N GLN A 595 15.44 -32.03 12.29
CA GLN A 595 14.22 -31.45 11.72
C GLN A 595 14.20 -29.92 11.87
N SER A 596 13.79 -29.23 10.81
CA SER A 596 13.56 -27.78 10.82
C SER A 596 12.12 -27.48 10.42
N LYS A 597 11.48 -26.53 11.11
CA LYS A 597 10.11 -26.07 10.85
C LYS A 597 10.14 -24.55 10.64
N PRO A 598 9.13 -23.98 9.96
CA PRO A 598 8.96 -22.53 9.91
C PRO A 598 9.00 -21.94 11.32
N GLN A 599 9.75 -20.85 11.47
CA GLN A 599 9.95 -20.20 12.77
C GLN A 599 8.95 -19.06 12.99
N HIS A 600 8.45 -18.48 11.90
CA HIS A 600 7.56 -17.32 11.93
C HIS A 600 6.09 -17.69 11.75
N GLU A 601 5.22 -16.69 11.91
CA GLU A 601 3.79 -16.87 11.68
C GLU A 601 3.49 -17.21 10.22
N LEU A 602 2.69 -18.26 10.01
CA LEU A 602 2.29 -18.72 8.68
C LEU A 602 1.30 -17.73 8.04
N PHE A 603 1.57 -17.37 6.79
CA PHE A 603 0.70 -16.53 5.97
C PHE A 603 0.55 -17.12 4.56
N GLY A 604 -0.68 -17.06 4.05
CA GLY A 604 -1.04 -17.62 2.75
C GLY A 604 -1.11 -19.14 2.72
N PHE A 605 -1.44 -19.70 1.55
CA PHE A 605 -1.48 -21.14 1.32
C PHE A 605 -1.18 -21.49 -0.14
N CYS A 606 -0.75 -22.73 -0.38
CA CYS A 606 -0.61 -23.28 -1.73
C CYS A 606 -1.97 -23.75 -2.28
N THR A 607 -2.05 -23.70 -3.59
CA THR A 607 -3.21 -23.39 -4.42
C THR A 607 -3.43 -24.44 -5.47
N ASP A 608 -2.30 -24.83 -6.04
CA ASP A 608 -2.18 -25.86 -7.04
C ASP A 608 -2.26 -27.21 -6.33
N GLY A 609 -2.55 -28.28 -7.05
CA GLY A 609 -2.46 -29.62 -6.48
C GLY A 609 -1.03 -29.86 -5.97
N TYR A 610 -0.85 -29.83 -4.65
CA TYR A 610 0.44 -30.12 -4.02
C TYR A 610 0.40 -31.51 -3.38
N PHE A 611 1.48 -32.26 -3.57
CA PHE A 611 1.68 -33.54 -2.92
C PHE A 611 2.81 -33.43 -1.91
N LEU A 612 2.68 -34.16 -0.79
CA LEU A 612 3.48 -34.10 0.45
C LEU A 612 2.95 -33.08 1.49
N LYS A 613 1.74 -33.36 2.03
CA LYS A 613 1.13 -32.61 3.15
C LYS A 613 2.06 -32.49 4.37
N ASP A 614 2.98 -33.44 4.54
CA ASP A 614 3.94 -33.47 5.65
C ASP A 614 5.03 -32.40 5.56
N LEU A 615 5.35 -31.90 4.36
CA LEU A 615 6.47 -30.96 4.15
C LEU A 615 6.07 -29.49 4.30
N LYS A 616 4.77 -29.20 4.26
CA LYS A 616 4.12 -27.88 4.40
C LYS A 616 4.59 -26.76 3.45
N GLY A 617 5.76 -26.83 2.81
CA GLY A 617 6.20 -25.97 1.72
C GLY A 617 6.44 -24.50 2.09
N TYR A 618 6.55 -24.17 3.37
CA TYR A 618 6.78 -22.78 3.82
C TYR A 618 8.27 -22.46 3.94
N ILE A 619 8.62 -21.20 3.68
CA ILE A 619 9.92 -20.61 3.95
C ILE A 619 9.75 -19.36 4.83
N ASP A 620 10.75 -19.08 5.65
CA ASP A 620 10.78 -17.88 6.51
C ASP A 620 11.38 -16.72 5.71
N VAL A 621 10.69 -15.57 5.71
CA VAL A 621 11.10 -14.36 4.98
C VAL A 621 11.07 -13.12 5.86
N ASN A 622 11.98 -12.19 5.55
CA ASN A 622 11.94 -10.81 6.02
C ASN A 622 11.24 -9.95 4.96
N VAL A 623 10.18 -9.26 5.33
CA VAL A 623 9.49 -8.32 4.45
C VAL A 623 10.27 -7.02 4.42
N ILE A 624 10.72 -6.62 3.23
CA ILE A 624 11.49 -5.40 3.00
C ILE A 624 10.55 -4.25 2.61
N SER A 625 9.55 -4.54 1.78
CA SER A 625 8.56 -3.58 1.29
C SER A 625 7.23 -4.26 1.04
N LEU A 626 6.15 -3.51 1.20
CA LEU A 626 4.77 -3.96 0.97
C LEU A 626 4.18 -3.45 -0.34
N ASP A 627 4.91 -2.60 -1.05
CA ASP A 627 4.41 -1.72 -2.11
C ASP A 627 5.40 -1.63 -3.29
N GLU A 628 5.90 -2.78 -3.74
CA GLU A 628 6.83 -2.88 -4.87
C GLU A 628 8.06 -1.93 -4.74
N CYS A 629 8.65 -1.89 -3.55
CA CYS A 629 9.78 -1.01 -3.17
C CYS A 629 9.49 0.50 -3.18
N ASN A 630 8.23 0.94 -3.20
CA ASN A 630 7.88 2.36 -3.06
C ASN A 630 8.26 2.89 -1.67
N ASN A 631 8.07 2.10 -0.62
CA ASN A 631 8.49 2.38 0.75
C ASN A 631 9.18 1.16 1.38
N PHE A 632 10.22 1.40 2.16
CA PHE A 632 10.88 0.35 2.93
C PHE A 632 10.38 0.35 4.36
N LEU A 633 10.17 -0.85 4.89
CA LEU A 633 9.86 -1.02 6.31
C LEU A 633 11.11 -0.72 7.14
N GLU A 634 10.98 0.17 8.12
CA GLU A 634 12.07 0.49 9.06
C GLU A 634 12.44 -0.72 9.93
N ASN A 635 11.43 -1.52 10.31
CA ASN A 635 11.56 -2.82 10.94
C ASN A 635 11.02 -3.88 9.98
N GLN A 636 11.86 -4.84 9.57
CA GLN A 636 11.45 -5.89 8.65
C GLN A 636 10.48 -6.85 9.36
N ASP A 637 9.25 -6.93 8.87
CA ASP A 637 8.27 -7.91 9.37
C ASP A 637 8.76 -9.33 9.05
N LYS A 638 8.64 -10.25 10.01
CA LYS A 638 9.07 -11.64 9.83
C LYS A 638 7.87 -12.57 9.72
N ILE A 639 7.75 -13.23 8.58
CA ILE A 639 6.62 -14.11 8.26
C ILE A 639 7.09 -15.38 7.56
N ALA A 640 6.26 -16.41 7.59
CA ALA A 640 6.46 -17.64 6.83
C ALA A 640 5.45 -17.73 5.69
N LEU A 641 5.92 -17.92 4.46
CA LEU A 641 5.10 -17.97 3.25
C LEU A 641 5.30 -19.29 2.50
N PRO A 642 4.27 -19.84 1.84
CA PRO A 642 4.45 -20.94 0.92
C PRO A 642 5.44 -20.55 -0.19
N VAL A 643 6.39 -21.43 -0.45
CA VAL A 643 7.46 -21.22 -1.44
C VAL A 643 6.90 -21.04 -2.85
N CYS A 644 5.70 -21.55 -3.14
CA CYS A 644 5.05 -21.36 -4.43
C CYS A 644 4.51 -19.94 -4.67
N LEU A 645 4.49 -19.07 -3.65
CA LEU A 645 4.06 -17.67 -3.80
C LEU A 645 5.20 -16.73 -4.17
N ILE A 646 6.45 -17.18 -4.06
CA ILE A 646 7.62 -16.36 -4.37
C ILE A 646 7.94 -16.44 -5.86
N THR A 647 8.30 -15.30 -6.41
CA THR A 647 8.65 -15.13 -7.81
C THR A 647 9.88 -14.23 -7.93
N ASP A 648 10.51 -14.28 -9.10
CA ASP A 648 11.59 -13.35 -9.41
C ASP A 648 11.07 -11.91 -9.29
N PRO A 649 11.80 -11.00 -8.60
CA PRO A 649 11.32 -9.65 -8.45
C PRO A 649 11.16 -8.93 -9.79
N SER A 650 10.11 -8.11 -9.91
CA SER A 650 9.90 -7.28 -11.10
C SER A 650 11.13 -6.39 -11.37
N TRP A 651 11.42 -6.10 -12.63
CA TRP A 651 12.53 -5.21 -12.99
C TRP A 651 12.42 -3.84 -12.31
N ASN A 652 11.19 -3.36 -12.10
CA ASN A 652 10.89 -2.12 -11.40
C ASN A 652 11.28 -2.21 -9.92
N ALA A 653 10.87 -3.27 -9.22
CA ALA A 653 11.25 -3.53 -7.83
C ALA A 653 12.77 -3.62 -7.66
N GLN A 654 13.44 -4.37 -8.54
CA GLN A 654 14.90 -4.49 -8.55
C GLN A 654 15.59 -3.13 -8.72
N SER A 655 15.14 -2.34 -9.70
CA SER A 655 15.73 -1.02 -10.01
C SER A 655 15.57 -0.04 -8.84
N LYS A 656 14.37 0.03 -8.25
CA LYS A 656 14.12 0.87 -7.05
C LYS A 656 14.97 0.43 -5.87
N TYR A 657 15.12 -0.88 -5.65
CA TYR A 657 15.94 -1.42 -4.58
C TYR A 657 17.41 -1.03 -4.75
N VAL A 658 17.98 -1.26 -5.94
CA VAL A 658 19.37 -0.90 -6.28
C VAL A 658 19.60 0.61 -6.11
N GLN A 659 18.68 1.44 -6.60
CA GLN A 659 18.78 2.90 -6.50
C GLN A 659 18.77 3.37 -5.04
N LYS A 660 17.83 2.87 -4.23
CA LYS A 660 17.69 3.31 -2.82
C LYS A 660 18.81 2.77 -1.93
N MET A 661 19.26 1.54 -2.17
CA MET A 661 20.37 0.91 -1.42
C MET A 661 21.76 1.36 -1.92
N GLN A 662 21.82 2.15 -3.00
CA GLN A 662 23.07 2.62 -3.62
C GLN A 662 24.00 1.47 -4.03
N ILE A 663 23.43 0.39 -4.56
CA ILE A 663 24.18 -0.79 -5.02
C ILE A 663 24.60 -0.54 -6.49
N GLU A 664 25.80 -0.98 -6.88
CA GLU A 664 26.32 -0.71 -8.23
C GLU A 664 25.55 -1.46 -9.33
N SER A 665 25.08 -2.68 -9.06
CA SER A 665 24.26 -3.46 -9.99
C SER A 665 23.55 -4.62 -9.29
N TRP A 666 22.45 -5.11 -9.88
CA TRP A 666 21.75 -6.31 -9.42
C TRP A 666 22.48 -7.56 -9.89
N THR A 667 23.02 -8.36 -8.96
CA THR A 667 23.47 -9.72 -9.25
C THR A 667 22.33 -10.71 -9.07
N GLN A 668 21.89 -11.33 -10.17
CA GLN A 668 20.90 -12.40 -10.16
C GLN A 668 21.38 -13.59 -9.31
N SER A 669 20.79 -13.79 -8.13
CA SER A 669 20.76 -15.08 -7.44
C SER A 669 19.61 -15.88 -8.05
N SER A 670 19.92 -16.74 -9.03
CA SER A 670 18.98 -17.45 -9.89
C SER A 670 17.81 -18.12 -9.14
N MET A 671 16.56 -17.69 -9.38
CA MET A 671 15.34 -18.34 -8.86
C MET A 671 14.81 -19.42 -9.79
N ALA A 672 14.92 -19.22 -11.10
CA ALA A 672 14.52 -20.19 -12.11
C ALA A 672 15.72 -20.63 -12.97
N ILE A 673 16.11 -21.90 -12.83
CA ILE A 673 16.81 -22.58 -13.93
C ILE A 673 15.71 -23.30 -14.71
N SER A 674 15.10 -22.59 -15.66
CA SER A 674 14.28 -23.26 -16.68
C SER A 674 15.23 -24.09 -17.54
N ARG A 675 15.35 -25.37 -17.23
CA ARG A 675 15.82 -26.36 -18.18
C ARG A 675 14.61 -27.18 -18.58
N LEU A 676 13.99 -26.77 -19.70
CA LEU A 676 13.15 -27.69 -20.47
C LEU A 676 14.05 -28.86 -20.87
N TYR A 677 13.92 -29.99 -20.16
CA TYR A 677 14.52 -31.27 -20.52
C TYR A 677 13.47 -32.18 -21.17
#